data_AF-A0A454WF02-F1
#
_entry.id   AF-A0A454WF02-F1
#
_cell.length_a   1.000
_cell.length_b   1.000
_cell.length_c   1.000
_cell.angle_alpha   90.00
_cell.angle_beta   90.00
_cell.angle_gamma   90.00
#
_symmetry.space_group_name_H-M   'P 1'
#
loop_
_entity.id
_entity.type
_entity.pdbx_description
1 polymer ?
#
loop_
_entity_poly.entity_id
_entity_poly.type
_entity_poly.pdbx_seq_one_letter_code
_entity_poly.pdbx_strand_id
1 'polypeptide(L)'
;MRTRELPVGEPLPQTAGSDVTRLLCTALYARPARVGGPRPWSEALLPQLVKDVLRDPARAVPSYGFDLVPVLLHGVRVRRWRLLRRIAVVAVLGAVVVWAPAAALAWLGVLGFAWTLGSSGASWAMTPLIGFWVFTLVATQKQDDFHELWVRSAQLPVVLASAVTLVYVVDGMLARSARSRVSRDAGARERPPSVGPRARGPVEQIRTRQNATELPYDGAGRFIGAGREARGAAEMRVPLRPGTPERPVVPLRETELLDSIGAALAATGHGESGPGSTEETAPLPGFSVARVLALPAGLWVERSRSGIGTPQTTGGGLGRPERPYLRAQCVSWQGQLVVSLFVYAALQAGELRVTLRPQVLAPLLPLPAPAGPAALEGLRGAAELWLVLWRQLRKTPERDTEPAERGGPLSVRDALSLPEVSDLHQKGDAERHVELMQAAVLNAVEALLARHGFATEAFSDRRTVINSIQVLGDNNAGIQLAGGVTLTQVAQTTPAASTAAPTEGVLMSPGFPRRDPSPEPAGAPGSGISIGGDNTGTAQNAVGRRLTHVTQTGTGQGGVPSDALESLTALLAAFRADIDRHAAQLGDPDALRDQTTVLAGALTDPESDGFRPVLRTAVRSLPALVAGTAVQQTGEAVVTAIRQLLS
;
A
#
# COMPACT_ATOMS: atom_id res chain seq x y z
N MET A 1 40.21 22.29 -8.91
CA MET A 1 38.89 22.35 -9.57
C MET A 1 37.86 22.74 -8.51
N ARG A 2 37.31 23.96 -8.57
CA ARG A 2 36.17 24.36 -7.74
C ARG A 2 34.94 23.62 -8.27
N THR A 3 34.42 22.68 -7.49
CA THR A 3 33.14 22.01 -7.76
C THR A 3 32.06 23.07 -7.81
N ARG A 4 31.48 23.25 -9.00
CA ARG A 4 30.28 24.05 -9.20
C ARG A 4 29.22 23.46 -8.26
N GLU A 5 28.83 24.21 -7.23
CA GLU A 5 27.74 23.81 -6.34
C GLU A 5 26.56 23.43 -7.23
N LEU A 6 26.10 22.19 -7.09
CA LEU A 6 24.93 21.70 -7.79
C LEU A 6 23.79 22.70 -7.48
N PRO A 7 23.06 23.20 -8.48
CA PRO A 7 21.93 24.07 -8.21
C PRO A 7 21.03 23.32 -7.23
N VAL A 8 20.85 23.90 -6.04
CA VAL A 8 19.91 23.42 -5.03
C VAL A 8 18.60 23.21 -5.78
N GLY A 9 18.16 21.96 -5.88
CA GLY A 9 17.01 21.59 -6.70
C GLY A 9 15.86 22.53 -6.40
N GLU A 10 15.19 23.01 -7.44
CA GLU A 10 14.00 23.83 -7.25
C GLU A 10 13.08 23.13 -6.25
N PRO A 11 12.59 23.87 -5.23
CA PRO A 11 11.68 23.28 -4.26
C PRO A 11 10.54 22.62 -5.03
N LEU A 12 10.18 21.39 -4.63
CA LEU A 12 9.06 20.63 -5.20
C LEU A 12 7.91 21.60 -5.56
N PRO A 13 7.35 21.53 -6.78
CA PRO A 13 6.27 22.43 -7.18
C PRO A 13 5.23 22.44 -6.06
N GLN A 14 4.97 23.63 -5.51
CA GLN A 14 4.30 23.77 -4.23
C GLN A 14 3.00 22.95 -4.22
N THR A 15 3.02 21.83 -3.51
CA THR A 15 1.85 20.97 -3.26
C THR A 15 0.86 21.61 -2.29
N ALA A 16 1.17 22.83 -1.82
CA ALA A 16 0.33 23.68 -1.01
C ALA A 16 -0.97 23.98 -1.77
N GLY A 17 -2.00 23.19 -1.47
CA GLY A 17 -3.33 23.30 -2.10
C GLY A 17 -3.78 22.07 -2.88
N SER A 18 -3.06 20.94 -2.84
CA SER A 18 -3.59 19.72 -3.45
C SER A 18 -4.91 19.30 -2.78
N ASP A 19 -5.88 18.87 -3.58
CA ASP A 19 -7.18 18.44 -3.06
C ASP A 19 -7.04 17.25 -2.12
N VAL A 20 -6.03 16.40 -2.32
CA VAL A 20 -5.64 15.33 -1.40
C VAL A 20 -5.29 15.86 -0.01
N THR A 21 -4.50 16.95 0.08
CA THR A 21 -4.18 17.59 1.36
C THR A 21 -5.45 18.03 2.07
N ARG A 22 -6.33 18.73 1.34
CA ARG A 22 -7.63 19.20 1.84
C ARG A 22 -8.48 18.03 2.31
N LEU A 23 -8.58 17.00 1.50
CA LEU A 23 -9.35 15.79 1.76
C LEU A 23 -8.86 15.09 3.04
N LEU A 24 -7.56 14.89 3.21
CA LEU A 24 -6.99 14.31 4.44
C LEU A 24 -7.21 15.21 5.66
N CYS A 25 -7.03 16.52 5.53
CA CYS A 25 -7.32 17.49 6.59
C CYS A 25 -8.80 17.42 7.02
N THR A 26 -9.74 17.37 6.06
CA THR A 26 -11.17 17.23 6.36
C THR A 26 -11.51 15.88 6.99
N ALA A 27 -10.85 14.80 6.56
CA ALA A 27 -11.06 13.46 7.07
C ALA A 27 -10.65 13.32 8.55
N LEU A 28 -9.64 14.07 9.01
CA LEU A 28 -9.27 14.10 10.43
C LEU A 28 -10.42 14.60 11.34
N TYR A 29 -11.29 15.45 10.82
CA TYR A 29 -12.49 15.94 11.51
C TYR A 29 -13.71 15.05 11.33
N ALA A 30 -13.66 14.08 10.41
CA ALA A 30 -14.75 13.13 10.25
C ALA A 30 -14.86 12.27 11.52
N ARG A 31 -16.09 12.11 11.99
CA ARG A 31 -16.41 11.13 13.03
C ARG A 31 -16.70 9.79 12.37
N PRO A 32 -16.32 8.68 13.03
CA PRO A 32 -16.60 7.36 12.49
C PRO A 32 -18.11 7.18 12.28
N ALA A 33 -18.51 6.80 11.07
CA ALA A 33 -19.92 6.86 10.68
C ALA A 33 -20.77 5.73 11.29
N ARG A 34 -20.18 4.59 11.71
CA ARG A 34 -20.89 3.44 12.30
C ARG A 34 -19.99 2.61 13.22
N VAL A 35 -20.37 2.48 14.48
CA VAL A 35 -19.86 1.41 15.36
C VAL A 35 -20.53 0.07 14.97
N GLY A 36 -19.88 -0.71 14.09
CA GLY A 36 -20.34 -2.04 13.66
C GLY A 36 -20.55 -2.23 12.16
N GLY A 37 -20.42 -1.17 11.36
CA GLY A 37 -20.16 -1.34 9.92
C GLY A 37 -18.73 -1.83 9.72
N PRO A 38 -18.39 -2.44 8.55
CA PRO A 38 -17.00 -2.64 8.19
C PRO A 38 -16.31 -1.29 8.37
N ARG A 39 -15.38 -1.21 9.33
CA ARG A 39 -14.63 0.03 9.54
C ARG A 39 -13.99 0.33 8.19
N PRO A 40 -14.30 1.45 7.52
CA PRO A 40 -13.37 1.92 6.51
C PRO A 40 -12.09 2.18 7.30
N TRP A 41 -11.13 1.30 7.11
CA TRP A 41 -9.89 1.21 7.89
C TRP A 41 -9.15 2.55 7.92
N SER A 42 -9.39 3.41 6.91
CA SER A 42 -8.97 4.81 6.83
C SER A 42 -9.35 5.69 8.04
N GLU A 43 -10.50 5.47 8.71
CA GLU A 43 -10.98 6.31 9.82
C GLU A 43 -10.13 6.20 11.10
N ALA A 44 -9.66 4.99 11.42
CA ALA A 44 -8.77 4.75 12.55
C ALA A 44 -7.29 4.90 12.15
N LEU A 45 -6.98 4.51 10.91
CA LEU A 45 -5.61 4.49 10.40
C LEU A 45 -5.02 5.89 10.29
N LEU A 46 -5.74 6.88 9.74
CA LEU A 46 -5.17 8.23 9.56
C LEU A 46 -4.77 8.89 10.90
N PRO A 47 -5.61 8.94 11.95
CA PRO A 47 -5.20 9.44 13.26
C PRO A 47 -4.05 8.65 13.89
N GLN A 48 -3.97 7.34 13.64
CA GLN A 48 -2.90 6.49 14.13
C GLN A 48 -1.57 6.79 13.41
N LEU A 49 -1.59 6.86 12.07
CA LEU A 49 -0.43 7.23 11.27
C LEU A 49 0.10 8.61 11.64
N VAL A 50 -0.79 9.60 11.82
CA VAL A 50 -0.39 10.93 12.29
C VAL A 50 0.26 10.86 13.67
N LYS A 51 -0.29 10.06 14.59
CA LYS A 51 0.29 9.87 15.91
C LYS A 51 1.67 9.20 15.83
N ASP A 52 1.84 8.21 14.96
CA ASP A 52 3.07 7.45 14.83
C ASP A 52 4.18 8.28 14.16
N VAL A 53 3.83 9.04 13.11
CA VAL A 53 4.73 10.01 12.47
C VAL A 53 5.16 11.13 13.43
N LEU A 54 4.23 11.66 14.25
CA LEU A 54 4.58 12.66 15.26
C LEU A 54 5.39 12.09 16.43
N ARG A 55 5.27 10.79 16.71
CA ARG A 55 5.99 10.11 17.78
C ARG A 55 7.42 9.79 17.36
N ASP A 56 7.62 9.36 16.12
CA ASP A 56 8.94 9.08 15.55
C ASP A 56 9.08 9.74 14.17
N PRO A 57 9.43 11.04 14.13
CA PRO A 57 9.65 11.77 12.88
C PRO A 57 10.74 11.15 12.00
N ALA A 58 11.65 10.34 12.57
CA ALA A 58 12.72 9.68 11.81
C ALA A 58 12.19 8.63 10.84
N ARG A 59 10.98 8.13 11.09
CA ARG A 59 10.32 7.20 10.18
C ARG A 59 9.59 7.92 9.05
N ALA A 60 9.31 9.21 9.17
CA ALA A 60 8.51 9.93 8.18
C ALA A 60 9.23 10.01 6.83
N VAL A 61 8.60 9.47 5.79
CA VAL A 61 9.08 9.50 4.41
C VAL A 61 8.35 10.61 3.64
N PRO A 62 8.98 11.24 2.63
CA PRO A 62 8.27 12.16 1.72
C PRO A 62 6.94 11.58 1.24
N SER A 63 5.88 12.38 1.38
CA SER A 63 4.53 12.03 0.93
C SER A 63 4.26 12.77 -0.37
N TYR A 64 4.17 12.04 -1.48
CA TYR A 64 3.97 12.64 -2.79
C TYR A 64 2.50 12.96 -3.06
N GLY A 65 2.25 14.01 -3.86
CA GLY A 65 0.91 14.46 -4.24
C GLY A 65 0.13 15.23 -3.16
N PHE A 66 0.69 15.42 -1.96
CA PHE A 66 0.07 16.24 -0.93
C PHE A 66 1.08 16.80 0.07
N ASP A 67 0.66 17.83 0.81
CA ASP A 67 1.46 18.41 1.88
C ASP A 67 1.16 17.74 3.23
N LEU A 68 2.12 16.99 3.76
CA LEU A 68 1.98 16.30 5.04
C LEU A 68 1.90 17.28 6.21
N VAL A 69 2.56 18.43 6.14
CA VAL A 69 2.62 19.37 7.27
C VAL A 69 1.22 19.83 7.69
N PRO A 70 0.35 20.40 6.82
CA PRO A 70 -1.02 20.76 7.17
C PRO A 70 -1.80 19.61 7.80
N VAL A 71 -1.69 18.40 7.25
CA VAL A 71 -2.38 17.21 7.77
C VAL A 71 -1.95 16.92 9.21
N LEU A 72 -0.66 17.01 9.51
CA LEU A 72 -0.16 16.84 10.88
C LEU A 72 -0.66 17.95 11.81
N LEU A 73 -0.71 19.20 11.35
CA LEU A 73 -1.19 20.32 12.17
C LEU A 73 -2.67 20.16 12.53
N HIS A 74 -3.50 19.82 11.55
CA HIS A 74 -4.91 19.50 11.78
C HIS A 74 -5.05 18.26 12.68
N GLY A 75 -4.17 17.27 12.55
CA GLY A 75 -4.17 16.09 13.41
C GLY A 75 -3.86 16.41 14.87
N VAL A 76 -2.87 17.28 15.14
CA VAL A 76 -2.58 17.79 16.49
C VAL A 76 -3.77 18.57 17.05
N ARG A 77 -4.41 19.42 16.23
CA ARG A 77 -5.60 20.19 16.62
C ARG A 77 -6.76 19.26 16.99
N VAL A 78 -7.06 18.27 16.16
CA VAL A 78 -8.10 17.26 16.43
C VAL A 78 -7.77 16.48 17.71
N ARG A 79 -6.51 16.11 17.94
CA ARG A 79 -6.10 15.42 19.17
C ARG A 79 -6.35 16.28 20.42
N ARG A 80 -6.06 17.58 20.35
CA ARG A 80 -6.38 18.52 21.46
C ARG A 80 -7.87 18.63 21.70
N TRP A 81 -8.67 18.73 20.64
CA TRP A 81 -10.13 18.78 20.78
C TRP A 81 -10.69 17.51 21.41
N ARG A 82 -10.20 16.34 20.99
CA ARG A 82 -10.58 15.06 21.63
C ARG A 82 -10.16 15.02 23.10
N LEU A 83 -9.02 15.59 23.47
CA LEU A 83 -8.59 15.70 24.87
C LEU A 83 -9.48 16.67 25.66
N LEU A 84 -9.76 17.86 25.13
CA LEU A 84 -10.65 18.83 25.76
C LEU A 84 -12.06 18.26 25.96
N ARG A 85 -12.58 17.51 24.98
CA ARG A 85 -13.84 16.77 25.13
C ARG A 85 -13.80 15.78 26.28
N ARG A 86 -12.71 14.98 26.39
CA ARG A 86 -12.56 14.04 27.52
C ARG A 86 -12.49 14.76 28.85
N ILE A 87 -11.75 15.86 28.93
CA ILE A 87 -11.68 16.69 30.14
C ILE A 87 -13.06 17.27 30.48
N ALA A 88 -13.81 17.77 29.49
CA ALA A 88 -15.16 18.28 29.69
C ALA A 88 -16.12 17.20 30.21
N VAL A 89 -16.07 15.98 29.65
CA VAL A 89 -16.86 14.85 30.15
C VAL A 89 -16.46 14.50 31.58
N VAL A 90 -15.17 14.43 31.91
CA VAL A 90 -14.69 14.17 33.27
C VAL A 90 -15.10 15.28 34.24
N ALA A 91 -15.06 16.54 33.81
CA ALA A 91 -15.50 17.67 34.62
C ALA A 91 -17.01 17.63 34.90
N VAL A 92 -17.83 17.28 33.88
CA VAL A 92 -19.28 17.06 34.05
C VAL A 92 -19.54 15.93 35.04
N LEU A 93 -18.83 14.80 34.91
CA LEU A 93 -18.93 13.68 35.86
C LEU A 93 -18.51 14.10 37.28
N GLY A 94 -17.39 14.82 37.42
CA GLY A 94 -16.91 15.32 38.71
C GLY A 94 -17.88 16.31 39.38
N ALA A 95 -18.46 17.22 38.60
CA ALA A 95 -19.48 18.15 39.10
C ALA A 95 -20.71 17.42 39.64
N VAL A 96 -21.15 16.35 38.97
CA VAL A 96 -22.26 15.50 39.42
C VAL A 96 -21.91 14.77 40.73
N VAL A 97 -20.67 14.28 40.88
CA VAL A 97 -20.20 13.65 42.13
C VAL A 97 -20.20 14.65 43.29
N VAL A 98 -19.76 15.89 43.06
CA VAL A 98 -19.75 16.95 44.10
C VAL A 98 -21.18 17.38 44.47
N TRP A 99 -22.08 17.46 43.50
CA TRP A 99 -23.47 17.88 43.74
C TRP A 99 -24.29 16.82 44.49
N ALA A 100 -24.03 15.54 44.26
CA ALA A 100 -24.79 14.44 44.85
C ALA A 100 -23.89 13.22 45.17
N PRO A 101 -23.02 13.32 46.18
CA PRO A 101 -22.00 12.30 46.47
C PRO A 101 -22.58 10.94 46.83
N ALA A 102 -23.67 10.90 47.61
CA ALA A 102 -24.32 9.66 48.01
C ALA A 102 -24.92 8.90 46.81
N ALA A 103 -25.59 9.62 45.90
CA ALA A 103 -26.16 9.04 44.69
C ALA A 103 -25.07 8.55 43.73
N ALA A 104 -23.97 9.32 43.60
CA ALA A 104 -22.83 8.92 42.78
C ALA A 104 -22.13 7.67 43.31
N LEU A 105 -21.91 7.57 44.63
CA LEU A 105 -21.34 6.38 45.28
C LEU A 105 -22.26 5.17 45.12
N ALA A 106 -23.58 5.34 45.26
CA ALA A 106 -24.54 4.27 45.02
C ALA A 106 -24.48 3.75 43.57
N TRP A 107 -24.42 4.65 42.58
CA TRP A 107 -24.26 4.27 41.18
C TRP A 107 -22.93 3.59 40.86
N LEU A 108 -21.82 4.08 41.43
CA LEU A 108 -20.52 3.42 41.31
C LEU A 108 -20.53 2.04 41.97
N GLY A 109 -21.22 1.88 43.09
CA GLY A 109 -21.47 0.60 43.75
C GLY A 109 -22.26 -0.36 42.86
N VAL A 110 -23.34 0.10 42.22
CA VAL A 110 -24.13 -0.70 41.26
C VAL A 110 -23.29 -1.08 40.04
N LEU A 111 -22.51 -0.15 39.47
CA LEU A 111 -21.63 -0.42 38.33
C LEU A 111 -20.50 -1.38 38.69
N GLY A 112 -19.90 -1.23 39.88
CA GLY A 112 -18.85 -2.11 40.38
C GLY A 112 -19.38 -3.49 40.74
N PHE A 113 -20.55 -3.58 41.38
CA PHE A 113 -21.23 -4.84 41.67
C PHE A 113 -21.63 -5.56 40.39
N ALA A 114 -22.20 -4.84 39.42
CA ALA A 114 -22.41 -5.35 38.08
C ALA A 114 -21.09 -5.90 37.54
N TRP A 115 -20.01 -5.10 37.49
CA TRP A 115 -18.69 -5.51 37.02
C TRP A 115 -18.16 -6.82 37.65
N THR A 116 -18.30 -6.98 38.96
CA THR A 116 -17.85 -8.18 39.69
C THR A 116 -18.66 -9.44 39.38
N LEU A 117 -19.93 -9.32 38.98
CA LEU A 117 -20.78 -10.48 38.67
C LEU A 117 -20.48 -11.15 37.32
N GLY A 118 -19.41 -10.74 36.62
CA GLY A 118 -18.81 -11.45 35.47
C GLY A 118 -19.78 -11.98 34.40
N SER A 119 -20.91 -11.32 34.13
CA SER A 119 -21.89 -11.86 33.19
C SER A 119 -21.48 -11.55 31.76
N SER A 120 -21.04 -12.58 31.05
CA SER A 120 -20.85 -12.59 29.61
C SER A 120 -22.16 -12.50 28.81
N GLY A 121 -23.32 -12.32 29.46
CA GLY A 121 -24.66 -12.37 28.85
C GLY A 121 -25.32 -11.02 28.57
N ALA A 122 -26.39 -11.04 27.78
CA ALA A 122 -27.28 -9.89 27.51
C ALA A 122 -27.97 -9.35 28.78
N SER A 123 -27.98 -10.13 29.86
CA SER A 123 -28.57 -9.85 31.17
C SER A 123 -28.02 -8.59 31.85
N TRP A 124 -26.81 -8.15 31.49
CA TRP A 124 -26.19 -6.97 32.08
C TRP A 124 -26.80 -5.63 31.68
N ALA A 125 -27.37 -5.51 30.47
CA ALA A 125 -28.04 -4.27 30.05
C ALA A 125 -29.24 -3.95 30.96
N MET A 126 -29.82 -4.99 31.54
CA MET A 126 -30.94 -4.88 32.46
C MET A 126 -30.49 -4.71 33.91
N THR A 127 -29.28 -5.09 34.32
CA THR A 127 -28.85 -5.00 35.74
C THR A 127 -28.78 -3.59 36.32
N PRO A 128 -28.33 -2.52 35.61
CA PRO A 128 -28.41 -1.15 36.15
C PRO A 128 -29.86 -0.62 36.14
N LEU A 129 -30.69 -1.05 35.19
CA LEU A 129 -32.11 -0.75 35.14
C LEU A 129 -32.87 -1.44 36.28
N ILE A 130 -32.62 -2.73 36.52
CA ILE A 130 -33.17 -3.53 37.61
C ILE A 130 -32.62 -3.04 38.94
N GLY A 131 -31.33 -2.70 39.04
CA GLY A 131 -30.72 -2.12 40.24
C GLY A 131 -31.33 -0.75 40.57
N PHE A 132 -31.57 0.08 39.55
CA PHE A 132 -32.34 1.32 39.70
C PHE A 132 -33.76 1.03 40.21
N TRP A 133 -34.48 0.10 39.59
CA TRP A 133 -35.86 -0.25 39.99
C TRP A 133 -35.94 -0.89 41.38
N VAL A 134 -35.04 -1.79 41.75
CA VAL A 134 -34.99 -2.43 43.08
C VAL A 134 -34.62 -1.40 44.14
N PHE A 135 -33.67 -0.51 43.87
CA PHE A 135 -33.37 0.61 44.75
C PHE A 135 -34.57 1.54 44.91
N THR A 136 -35.30 1.84 43.82
CA THR A 136 -36.55 2.62 43.91
C THR A 136 -37.63 1.92 44.72
N LEU A 137 -37.75 0.59 44.63
CA LEU A 137 -38.79 -0.18 45.34
C LEU A 137 -38.51 -0.30 46.85
N VAL A 138 -37.24 -0.37 47.24
CA VAL A 138 -36.83 -0.43 48.67
C VAL A 138 -36.88 0.97 49.31
N ALA A 139 -36.55 2.02 48.55
CA ALA A 139 -36.56 3.40 49.01
C ALA A 139 -37.96 3.95 49.31
N THR A 140 -38.99 3.51 48.57
CA THR A 140 -40.37 3.97 48.75
C THR A 140 -41.05 3.42 50.01
N GLN A 141 -40.47 2.42 50.67
CA GLN A 141 -41.09 1.77 51.82
C GLN A 141 -40.79 2.43 53.18
N LYS A 142 -39.90 3.42 53.24
CA LYS A 142 -39.46 4.05 54.50
C LYS A 142 -39.36 5.59 54.39
N GLN A 143 -40.33 6.28 55.00
CA GLN A 143 -40.25 7.65 55.55
C GLN A 143 -40.28 8.84 54.56
N ASP A 144 -41.07 9.88 54.88
CA ASP A 144 -41.41 11.03 54.00
C ASP A 144 -40.20 11.87 53.54
N ASP A 145 -39.09 11.88 54.28
CA ASP A 145 -37.84 12.57 53.88
C ASP A 145 -37.11 11.86 52.72
N PHE A 146 -37.39 10.57 52.50
CA PHE A 146 -36.72 9.78 51.46
C PHE A 146 -37.25 10.10 50.06
N HIS A 147 -38.48 10.62 49.94
CA HIS A 147 -39.06 11.00 48.65
C HIS A 147 -38.35 12.20 48.01
N GLU A 148 -37.89 13.17 48.81
CA GLU A 148 -37.13 14.31 48.29
C GLU A 148 -35.72 13.89 47.82
N LEU A 149 -35.06 13.00 48.57
CA LEU A 149 -33.79 12.40 48.18
C LEU A 149 -33.94 11.54 46.91
N TRP A 150 -35.06 10.82 46.81
CA TRP A 150 -35.41 9.96 45.68
C TRP A 150 -35.63 10.77 44.39
N VAL A 151 -36.46 11.82 44.42
CA VAL A 151 -36.71 12.68 43.25
C VAL A 151 -35.40 13.32 42.76
N ARG A 152 -34.54 13.80 43.68
CA ARG A 152 -33.22 14.35 43.34
C ARG A 152 -32.29 13.30 42.72
N SER A 153 -32.31 12.06 43.22
CA SER A 153 -31.48 10.97 42.72
C SER A 153 -31.94 10.39 41.37
N ALA A 154 -33.26 10.36 41.11
CA ALA A 154 -33.84 9.84 39.87
C ALA A 154 -33.60 10.76 38.67
N GLN A 155 -33.46 12.07 38.89
CA GLN A 155 -33.16 13.05 37.85
C GLN A 155 -31.69 13.03 37.41
N LEU A 156 -30.78 12.55 38.27
CA LEU A 156 -29.34 12.65 38.08
C LEU A 156 -28.82 11.89 36.84
N PRO A 157 -29.25 10.66 36.52
CA PRO A 157 -28.87 9.97 35.29
C PRO A 157 -29.33 10.72 34.04
N VAL A 158 -30.53 11.32 34.07
CA VAL A 158 -31.07 12.10 32.95
C VAL A 158 -30.26 13.37 32.75
N VAL A 159 -30.01 14.13 33.82
CA VAL A 159 -29.18 15.34 33.78
C VAL A 159 -27.77 15.01 33.30
N LEU A 160 -27.16 13.94 33.78
CA LEU A 160 -25.84 13.50 33.36
C LEU A 160 -25.82 13.09 31.87
N ALA A 161 -26.79 12.29 31.43
CA ALA A 161 -26.91 11.88 30.03
C ALA A 161 -27.12 13.09 29.12
N SER A 162 -27.98 14.04 29.50
CA SER A 162 -28.21 15.29 28.78
C SER A 162 -26.96 16.16 28.72
N ALA A 163 -26.24 16.33 29.83
CA ALA A 163 -25.01 17.11 29.89
C ALA A 163 -23.89 16.51 29.04
N VAL A 164 -23.69 15.19 29.12
CA VAL A 164 -22.73 14.48 28.27
C VAL A 164 -23.15 14.59 26.79
N THR A 165 -24.43 14.39 26.48
CA THR A 165 -24.95 14.54 25.12
C THR A 165 -24.70 15.94 24.58
N LEU A 166 -24.92 16.98 25.38
CA LEU A 166 -24.64 18.38 25.02
C LEU A 166 -23.15 18.58 24.69
N VAL A 167 -22.23 18.03 25.48
CA VAL A 167 -20.78 18.06 25.18
C VAL A 167 -20.48 17.42 23.81
N TYR A 168 -21.12 16.29 23.50
CA TYR A 168 -20.95 15.61 22.21
C TYR A 168 -21.58 16.33 21.02
N VAL A 169 -22.73 16.99 21.23
CA VAL A 169 -23.40 17.85 20.23
C VAL A 169 -22.52 19.06 19.92
N VAL A 170 -22.03 19.77 20.95
CA VAL A 170 -21.14 20.93 20.78
C VAL A 170 -19.85 20.52 20.07
N ASP A 171 -19.21 19.41 20.47
CA ASP A 171 -18.03 18.90 19.77
C ASP A 171 -18.34 18.53 18.31
N GLY A 172 -19.54 18.02 18.02
CA GLY A 172 -19.98 17.69 16.66
C GLY A 172 -20.16 18.94 15.80
N MET A 173 -20.81 19.97 16.35
CA MET A 173 -20.94 21.29 15.70
C MET A 173 -19.58 21.94 15.44
N LEU A 174 -18.66 21.88 16.42
CA LEU A 174 -17.30 22.41 16.27
C LEU A 174 -16.52 21.65 15.20
N ALA A 175 -16.55 20.31 15.21
CA ALA A 175 -15.89 19.48 14.20
C ALA A 175 -16.45 19.74 12.80
N ARG A 176 -17.78 19.84 12.65
CA ARG A 176 -18.44 20.20 11.39
C ARG A 176 -18.05 21.59 10.92
N SER A 177 -18.03 22.57 11.81
CA SER A 177 -17.60 23.94 11.48
C SER A 177 -16.15 23.97 11.00
N ALA A 178 -15.27 23.19 11.62
CA ALA A 178 -13.86 23.09 11.27
C ALA A 178 -13.68 22.42 9.91
N ARG A 179 -14.37 21.29 9.70
CA ARG A 179 -14.41 20.60 8.40
C ARG A 179 -14.90 21.54 7.31
N SER A 180 -15.95 22.31 7.56
CA SER A 180 -16.53 23.25 6.59
C SER A 180 -15.61 24.42 6.27
N ARG A 181 -14.72 24.80 7.19
CA ARG A 181 -13.70 25.85 6.97
C ARG A 181 -12.60 25.30 6.08
N VAL A 182 -12.02 24.17 6.48
CA VAL A 182 -10.99 23.47 5.69
C VAL A 182 -11.48 23.12 4.28
N SER A 183 -12.76 22.75 4.11
CA SER A 183 -13.31 22.45 2.79
C SER A 183 -13.53 23.70 1.93
N ARG A 184 -13.84 24.85 2.54
CA ARG A 184 -14.11 26.12 1.84
C ARG A 184 -12.84 26.87 1.48
N ASP A 185 -11.83 26.84 2.34
CA ASP A 185 -10.63 27.67 2.23
C ASP A 185 -9.57 27.09 1.28
N ALA A 186 -10.00 26.38 0.23
CA ALA A 186 -9.21 25.63 -0.75
C ALA A 186 -7.79 26.21 -1.01
N GLY A 187 -6.82 25.76 -0.22
CA GLY A 187 -5.39 25.80 -0.51
C GLY A 187 -4.62 27.10 -0.25
N ALA A 188 -5.20 28.30 -0.40
CA ALA A 188 -4.34 29.47 -0.60
C ALA A 188 -4.04 30.34 0.63
N ARG A 189 -4.89 30.36 1.67
CA ARG A 189 -4.80 31.42 2.71
C ARG A 189 -5.11 31.02 4.15
N GLU A 190 -5.51 29.78 4.43
CA GLU A 190 -5.79 29.42 5.82
C GLU A 190 -4.46 29.38 6.59
N ARG A 191 -4.33 30.30 7.56
CA ARG A 191 -3.18 30.34 8.45
C ARG A 191 -3.11 28.98 9.15
N PRO A 192 -2.00 28.23 9.02
CA PRO A 192 -1.91 26.89 9.59
C PRO A 192 -2.28 26.92 11.07
N PRO A 193 -3.04 25.92 11.59
CA PRO A 193 -3.48 25.95 12.97
C PRO A 193 -2.28 26.01 13.91
N SER A 194 -2.39 26.82 14.96
CA SER A 194 -1.26 27.06 15.86
C SER A 194 -0.84 25.77 16.57
N VAL A 195 0.42 25.42 16.36
CA VAL A 195 1.05 24.26 17.00
C VAL A 195 1.60 24.69 18.34
N GLY A 196 1.37 23.88 19.37
CA GLY A 196 2.00 24.15 20.66
C GLY A 196 3.46 23.72 20.67
N PRO A 197 4.22 24.16 21.67
CA PRO A 197 5.68 24.03 21.69
C PRO A 197 6.15 22.59 21.51
N ARG A 198 5.46 21.62 22.14
CA ARG A 198 5.82 20.19 22.07
C ARG A 198 5.75 19.55 20.68
N ALA A 199 4.85 20.01 19.81
CA ALA A 199 4.69 19.44 18.47
C ALA A 199 5.39 20.25 17.38
N ARG A 200 5.89 21.45 17.69
CA ARG A 200 6.57 22.33 16.73
C ARG A 200 7.86 21.72 16.20
N GLY A 201 8.70 21.16 17.08
CA GLY A 201 9.95 20.51 16.70
C GLY A 201 9.75 19.33 15.74
N PRO A 202 8.92 18.32 16.11
CA PRO A 202 8.61 17.20 15.22
C PRO A 202 8.05 17.61 13.86
N VAL A 203 7.12 18.57 13.83
CA VAL A 203 6.54 19.05 12.57
C VAL A 203 7.58 19.75 11.70
N GLU A 204 8.45 20.57 12.30
CA GLU A 204 9.51 21.25 11.57
C GLU A 204 10.51 20.24 10.97
N GLN A 205 10.88 19.21 11.73
CA GLN A 205 11.73 18.13 11.25
C GLN A 205 11.09 17.34 10.11
N ILE A 206 9.77 17.15 10.14
CA ILE A 206 9.04 16.50 9.04
C ILE A 206 8.99 17.42 7.82
N ARG A 207 8.80 18.74 8.01
CA ARG A 207 8.82 19.72 6.92
C ARG A 207 10.15 19.71 6.17
N THR A 208 11.27 19.72 6.88
CA THR A 208 12.59 19.65 6.25
C THR A 208 12.80 18.33 5.51
N ARG A 209 12.32 17.21 6.08
CA ARG A 209 12.40 15.88 5.46
C ARG A 209 11.51 15.68 4.25
N GLN A 210 10.32 16.25 4.24
CA GLN A 210 9.40 16.13 3.13
C GLN A 210 9.97 16.73 1.83
N ASN A 211 10.85 17.72 1.99
CA ASN A 211 11.60 18.35 0.90
C ASN A 211 13.02 17.80 0.73
N ALA A 212 13.40 16.76 1.49
CA ALA A 212 14.71 16.16 1.37
C ALA A 212 14.82 15.38 0.06
N THR A 213 16.03 15.35 -0.49
CA THR A 213 16.36 14.59 -1.71
C THR A 213 16.59 13.11 -1.43
N GLU A 214 16.60 12.68 -0.17
CA GLU A 214 16.79 11.27 0.19
C GLU A 214 15.45 10.52 0.12
N LEU A 215 15.49 9.25 -0.31
CA LEU A 215 14.30 8.39 -0.36
C LEU A 215 14.63 6.95 0.06
N PRO A 216 13.89 6.35 0.99
CA PRO A 216 14.10 4.96 1.38
C PRO A 216 13.52 3.99 0.35
N TYR A 217 14.17 2.84 0.18
CA TYR A 217 13.64 1.70 -0.55
C TYR A 217 13.67 0.42 0.32
N ASP A 218 12.74 -0.49 0.06
CA ASP A 218 12.61 -1.76 0.79
C ASP A 218 13.49 -2.88 0.18
N GLY A 219 13.44 -4.08 0.77
CA GLY A 219 14.23 -5.22 0.28
C GLY A 219 13.89 -5.66 -1.15
N ALA A 220 12.70 -5.31 -1.66
CA ALA A 220 12.29 -5.59 -3.04
C ALA A 220 12.76 -4.49 -4.03
N GLY A 221 13.42 -3.44 -3.54
CA GLY A 221 13.84 -2.30 -4.36
C GLY A 221 12.71 -1.32 -4.66
N ARG A 222 11.59 -1.40 -3.93
CA ARG A 222 10.49 -0.45 -4.04
C ARG A 222 10.78 0.76 -3.18
N PHE A 223 10.74 1.94 -3.78
CA PHE A 223 10.78 3.21 -3.05
C PHE A 223 9.54 3.39 -2.17
N ILE A 224 9.77 3.50 -0.87
CA ILE A 224 8.70 3.71 0.12
C ILE A 224 8.14 5.11 -0.10
N GLY A 225 6.80 5.23 -0.16
CA GLY A 225 6.12 6.51 -0.37
C GLY A 225 5.83 6.89 -1.81
N ALA A 226 6.45 6.25 -2.80
CA ALA A 226 6.22 6.52 -4.22
C ALA A 226 5.19 5.58 -4.90
N GLY A 227 4.57 4.69 -4.13
CA GLY A 227 3.47 3.84 -4.58
C GLY A 227 3.93 2.43 -4.94
N ARG A 228 3.12 1.70 -5.70
CA ARG A 228 3.43 0.33 -6.15
C ARG A 228 4.14 0.39 -7.50
N GLU A 229 4.95 -0.61 -7.81
CA GLU A 229 5.51 -0.72 -9.16
C GLU A 229 4.36 -0.95 -10.13
N ALA A 230 4.10 0.00 -11.03
CA ALA A 230 3.04 -0.15 -12.03
C ALA A 230 3.43 -1.17 -13.10
N ARG A 231 4.74 -1.25 -13.36
CA ARG A 231 5.40 -2.24 -14.19
C ARG A 231 6.68 -2.64 -13.47
N GLY A 232 7.10 -3.89 -13.61
CA GLY A 232 8.39 -4.33 -13.07
C GLY A 232 9.53 -3.43 -13.55
N ALA A 233 10.63 -3.42 -12.79
CA ALA A 233 11.81 -2.64 -13.16
C ALA A 233 12.33 -3.04 -14.55
N ALA A 234 12.43 -2.07 -15.47
CA ALA A 234 13.07 -2.29 -16.76
C ALA A 234 14.57 -2.05 -16.60
N GLU A 235 15.37 -3.10 -16.74
CA GLU A 235 16.81 -3.03 -16.71
C GLU A 235 17.39 -3.29 -18.10
N MET A 236 18.19 -2.36 -18.60
CA MET A 236 18.88 -2.47 -19.88
C MET A 236 20.39 -2.42 -19.64
N ARG A 237 21.10 -3.37 -20.23
CA ARG A 237 22.57 -3.41 -20.22
C ARG A 237 23.08 -3.42 -21.65
N VAL A 238 23.64 -2.32 -22.12
CA VAL A 238 24.09 -2.16 -23.50
C VAL A 238 25.61 -2.08 -23.56
N PRO A 239 26.28 -3.01 -24.26
CA PRO A 239 27.71 -2.89 -24.50
C PRO A 239 27.96 -1.66 -25.38
N LEU A 240 28.83 -0.76 -24.93
CA LEU A 240 29.20 0.43 -25.67
C LEU A 240 30.20 0.04 -26.74
N ARG A 241 29.74 0.01 -27.99
CA ARG A 241 30.58 -0.20 -29.16
C ARG A 241 30.76 1.11 -29.93
N PRO A 242 31.96 1.37 -30.48
CA PRO A 242 32.13 2.46 -31.43
C PRO A 242 31.14 2.26 -32.59
N GLY A 243 30.57 3.36 -33.07
CA GLY A 243 29.73 3.38 -34.27
C GLY A 243 30.56 3.29 -35.54
N THR A 244 30.20 4.09 -36.54
CA THR A 244 30.92 4.18 -37.82
C THR A 244 32.38 4.65 -37.61
N PRO A 245 33.36 4.07 -38.33
CA PRO A 245 34.78 4.40 -38.17
C PRO A 245 35.13 5.86 -38.44
N GLU A 246 34.26 6.60 -39.14
CA GLU A 246 34.44 8.01 -39.48
C GLU A 246 34.19 8.97 -38.30
N ARG A 247 33.50 8.53 -37.24
CA ARG A 247 33.12 9.40 -36.12
C ARG A 247 33.91 9.06 -34.86
N PRO A 248 34.74 9.98 -34.32
CA PRO A 248 35.53 9.70 -33.14
C PRO A 248 34.64 9.49 -31.90
N VAL A 249 34.94 8.45 -31.12
CA VAL A 249 34.22 8.16 -29.87
C VAL A 249 34.64 9.14 -28.78
N VAL A 250 33.67 9.89 -28.26
CA VAL A 250 33.89 10.82 -27.15
C VAL A 250 33.53 10.11 -25.84
N PRO A 251 34.41 10.10 -24.82
CA PRO A 251 34.12 9.42 -23.55
C PRO A 251 32.87 10.01 -22.90
N LEU A 252 31.91 9.14 -22.58
CA LEU A 252 30.65 9.51 -21.95
C LEU A 252 30.80 9.55 -20.43
N ARG A 253 30.22 10.58 -19.78
CA ARG A 253 30.16 10.68 -18.32
C ARG A 253 28.76 10.38 -17.80
N GLU A 254 28.68 9.76 -16.63
CA GLU A 254 27.39 9.44 -15.98
C GLU A 254 26.60 10.71 -15.64
N THR A 255 27.28 11.78 -15.21
CA THR A 255 26.62 13.06 -14.90
C THR A 255 25.97 13.68 -16.13
N GLU A 256 26.69 13.70 -17.25
CA GLU A 256 26.21 14.20 -18.54
C GLU A 256 25.01 13.38 -19.06
N LEU A 257 25.07 12.06 -18.88
CA LEU A 257 23.95 11.18 -19.19
C LEU A 257 22.70 11.51 -18.36
N LEU A 258 22.84 11.62 -17.03
CA LEU A 258 21.72 11.97 -16.16
C LEU A 258 21.20 13.40 -16.41
N ASP A 259 22.08 14.35 -16.74
CA ASP A 259 21.70 15.72 -17.09
C ASP A 259 20.92 15.76 -18.41
N SER A 260 21.37 15.03 -19.44
CA SER A 260 20.66 14.92 -20.72
C SER A 260 19.30 14.24 -20.56
N ILE A 261 19.20 13.21 -19.72
CA ILE A 261 17.93 12.55 -19.41
C ILE A 261 17.00 13.51 -18.65
N GLY A 262 17.53 14.26 -17.67
CA GLY A 262 16.76 15.24 -16.91
C GLY A 262 16.20 16.36 -17.77
N ALA A 263 17.02 16.89 -18.70
CA ALA A 263 16.59 17.90 -19.65
C ALA A 263 15.49 17.38 -20.59
N ALA A 264 15.62 16.15 -21.10
CA ALA A 264 14.61 15.55 -21.96
C ALA A 264 13.29 15.29 -21.23
N LEU A 265 13.36 14.77 -20.00
CA LEU A 265 12.18 14.60 -19.14
C LEU A 265 11.50 15.93 -18.87
N ALA A 266 12.26 16.98 -18.55
CA ALA A 266 11.71 18.32 -18.34
C ALA A 266 11.02 18.83 -19.62
N ALA A 267 11.64 18.73 -20.79
CA ALA A 267 11.01 19.15 -22.06
C ALA A 267 9.69 18.39 -22.32
N THR A 268 9.69 17.05 -22.21
CA THR A 268 8.47 16.24 -22.36
C THR A 268 7.39 16.62 -21.33
N GLY A 269 7.78 16.88 -20.09
CA GLY A 269 6.85 17.25 -19.03
C GLY A 269 6.20 18.61 -19.24
N HIS A 270 6.93 19.59 -19.79
CA HIS A 270 6.41 20.93 -20.08
C HIS A 270 5.67 21.01 -21.43
N GLY A 271 5.58 19.90 -22.17
CA GLY A 271 4.96 19.89 -23.50
C GLY A 271 5.81 20.61 -24.55
N GLU A 272 7.12 20.75 -24.32
CA GLU A 272 8.03 21.31 -25.31
C GLU A 272 8.27 20.27 -26.41
N SER A 273 7.52 20.42 -27.51
CA SER A 273 7.79 19.70 -28.74
C SER A 273 9.19 20.06 -29.23
N GLY A 274 10.06 19.06 -29.36
CA GLY A 274 11.40 19.26 -29.92
C GLY A 274 11.32 19.84 -31.34
N PRO A 275 12.36 20.54 -31.82
CA PRO A 275 12.37 21.10 -33.17
C PRO A 275 12.19 19.96 -34.19
N GLY A 276 10.99 19.86 -34.77
CA GLY A 276 10.62 18.87 -35.78
C GLY A 276 9.52 17.86 -35.38
N SER A 277 9.04 17.82 -34.13
CA SER A 277 7.90 16.97 -33.78
C SER A 277 6.57 17.68 -34.05
N THR A 278 5.79 17.19 -35.01
CA THR A 278 4.43 17.66 -35.33
C THR A 278 3.37 17.22 -34.30
N GLU A 279 3.72 16.37 -33.34
CA GLU A 279 2.83 15.97 -32.25
C GLU A 279 2.89 17.00 -31.11
N GLU A 280 1.81 17.77 -30.98
CA GLU A 280 1.56 18.62 -29.82
C GLU A 280 1.20 17.70 -28.64
N THR A 281 2.21 17.34 -27.86
CA THR A 281 1.99 16.52 -26.65
C THR A 281 1.56 17.46 -25.52
N ALA A 282 0.35 17.29 -25.02
CA ALA A 282 -0.10 18.06 -23.86
C ALA A 282 0.90 17.87 -22.68
N PRO A 283 1.23 18.95 -21.94
CA PRO A 283 2.17 18.87 -20.82
C PRO A 283 1.68 17.89 -19.75
N LEU A 284 2.63 17.22 -19.10
CA LEU A 284 2.33 16.33 -17.99
C LEU A 284 1.91 17.16 -16.77
N PRO A 285 0.75 16.89 -16.15
CA PRO A 285 0.24 17.70 -15.05
C PRO A 285 1.14 17.60 -13.81
N GLY A 286 1.46 18.76 -13.23
CA GLY A 286 2.26 18.84 -12.00
C GLY A 286 3.64 18.18 -12.12
N PHE A 287 4.22 18.20 -13.32
CA PHE A 287 5.46 17.50 -13.60
C PHE A 287 6.66 18.13 -12.88
N SER A 288 7.57 17.30 -12.37
CA SER A 288 8.83 17.73 -11.78
C SER A 288 9.93 16.69 -11.96
N VAL A 289 11.16 17.16 -12.06
CA VAL A 289 12.36 16.32 -12.14
C VAL A 289 13.32 16.73 -11.02
N ALA A 290 13.80 15.76 -10.25
CA ALA A 290 14.75 16.00 -9.18
C ALA A 290 15.77 14.86 -9.07
N ARG A 291 16.99 15.18 -8.68
CA ARG A 291 17.98 14.17 -8.27
C ARG A 291 17.65 13.72 -6.85
N VAL A 292 17.59 12.41 -6.63
CA VAL A 292 17.29 11.80 -5.34
C VAL A 292 18.34 10.77 -4.96
N LEU A 293 18.59 10.62 -3.66
CA LEU A 293 19.51 9.64 -3.12
C LEU A 293 18.71 8.49 -2.50
N ALA A 294 18.78 7.32 -3.13
CA ALA A 294 18.12 6.12 -2.66
C ALA A 294 18.90 5.46 -1.53
N LEU A 295 18.23 5.12 -0.43
CA LEU A 295 18.81 4.49 0.75
C LEU A 295 18.01 3.24 1.15
N PRO A 296 18.64 2.14 1.60
CA PRO A 296 17.90 1.05 2.23
C PRO A 296 17.09 1.55 3.43
N ALA A 297 15.91 0.98 3.63
CA ALA A 297 14.98 1.33 4.70
C ALA A 297 15.63 1.36 6.11
N GLY A 298 16.51 0.42 6.42
CA GLY A 298 17.23 0.41 7.71
C GLY A 298 18.15 1.62 7.90
N LEU A 299 18.93 1.94 6.86
CA LEU A 299 19.87 3.07 6.88
C LEU A 299 19.16 4.43 6.91
N TRP A 300 17.98 4.52 6.29
CA TRP A 300 17.13 5.71 6.39
C TRP A 300 16.78 6.03 7.84
N VAL A 301 16.31 5.03 8.60
CA VAL A 301 15.88 5.22 10.00
C VAL A 301 17.08 5.55 10.88
N GLU A 302 18.21 4.86 10.67
CA GLU A 302 19.45 5.12 11.40
C GLU A 302 19.95 6.56 11.18
N ARG A 303 20.08 6.99 9.92
CA ARG A 303 20.50 8.36 9.55
C ARG A 303 19.53 9.41 10.08
N SER A 304 18.23 9.14 9.95
CA SER A 304 17.21 10.04 10.44
C SER A 304 17.22 10.20 11.96
N ARG A 305 17.70 9.21 12.71
CA ARG A 305 17.86 9.30 14.17
C ARG A 305 19.18 9.93 14.59
N SER A 306 20.26 9.63 13.87
CA SER A 306 21.59 10.17 14.19
C SER A 306 21.68 11.68 13.93
N GLY A 307 20.85 12.21 13.03
CA GLY A 307 20.89 13.63 12.65
C GLY A 307 22.19 14.02 11.94
N ILE A 308 23.02 13.04 11.57
CA ILE A 308 24.23 13.23 10.80
C ILE A 308 23.80 13.77 9.43
N GLY A 309 24.28 14.97 9.11
CA GLY A 309 23.89 15.70 7.91
C GLY A 309 24.11 14.90 6.63
N THR A 310 23.46 15.35 5.55
CA THR A 310 23.55 14.78 4.20
C THR A 310 25.00 14.40 3.89
N PRO A 311 25.32 13.12 3.62
CA PRO A 311 26.64 12.76 3.16
C PRO A 311 26.91 13.52 1.86
N GLN A 312 28.11 14.11 1.76
CA GLN A 312 28.59 14.63 0.49
C GLN A 312 28.65 13.44 -0.48
N THR A 313 27.81 13.47 -1.51
CA THR A 313 27.71 12.50 -2.59
C THR A 313 28.96 12.57 -3.47
N THR A 314 30.10 12.11 -2.94
CA THR A 314 31.32 11.89 -3.70
C THR A 314 31.48 10.40 -3.96
N GLY A 315 30.97 9.95 -5.11
CA GLY A 315 31.35 8.70 -5.75
C GLY A 315 30.60 7.44 -5.27
N GLY A 316 29.75 6.90 -6.13
CA GLY A 316 29.22 5.54 -6.03
C GLY A 316 30.34 4.52 -6.20
N GLY A 317 31.05 4.21 -5.12
CA GLY A 317 31.93 3.05 -5.05
C GLY A 317 31.12 1.77 -4.86
N LEU A 318 31.62 0.66 -5.42
CA LEU A 318 31.20 -0.70 -5.07
C LEU A 318 31.21 -0.85 -3.54
N GLY A 319 30.08 -1.32 -2.98
CA GLY A 319 29.94 -1.57 -1.54
C GLY A 319 29.18 -0.49 -0.76
N ARG A 320 28.83 0.66 -1.37
CA ARG A 320 27.90 1.60 -0.74
C ARG A 320 26.44 1.27 -1.11
N PRO A 321 25.53 1.20 -0.14
CA PRO A 321 24.12 0.92 -0.39
C PRO A 321 23.38 2.12 -0.99
N GLU A 322 23.98 3.31 -0.97
CA GLU A 322 23.37 4.54 -1.46
C GLU A 322 23.52 4.67 -2.97
N ARG A 323 22.44 5.03 -3.66
CA ARG A 323 22.43 5.12 -5.12
C ARG A 323 21.81 6.44 -5.58
N PRO A 324 22.48 7.22 -6.45
CA PRO A 324 21.88 8.41 -7.03
C PRO A 324 20.86 8.00 -8.10
N TYR A 325 19.64 8.49 -7.99
CA TYR A 325 18.61 8.35 -9.00
C TYR A 325 18.18 9.72 -9.51
N LEU A 326 17.68 9.76 -10.73
CA LEU A 326 16.86 10.85 -11.22
C LEU A 326 15.40 10.45 -11.04
N ARG A 327 14.60 11.28 -10.36
CA ARG A 327 13.16 11.09 -10.19
C ARG A 327 12.44 12.07 -11.09
N ALA A 328 11.68 11.56 -12.07
CA ALA A 328 10.60 12.31 -12.70
C ALA A 328 9.29 11.98 -12.01
N GLN A 329 8.43 12.97 -11.79
CA GLN A 329 7.17 12.80 -11.11
C GLN A 329 6.08 13.61 -11.82
N CYS A 330 4.92 13.00 -12.03
CA CYS A 330 3.70 13.62 -12.54
C CYS A 330 2.61 13.50 -11.49
N VAL A 331 1.93 14.60 -11.19
CA VAL A 331 0.85 14.68 -10.20
C VAL A 331 -0.44 15.07 -10.92
N SER A 332 -1.30 14.09 -11.16
CA SER A 332 -2.57 14.26 -11.88
C SER A 332 -3.77 14.05 -10.96
N TRP A 333 -4.98 14.25 -11.48
CA TRP A 333 -6.23 14.04 -10.75
C TRP A 333 -6.25 14.76 -9.39
N GLN A 334 -5.80 16.01 -9.37
CA GLN A 334 -5.71 16.87 -8.17
C GLN A 334 -4.89 16.25 -7.02
N GLY A 335 -3.90 15.43 -7.36
CA GLY A 335 -3.01 14.73 -6.42
C GLY A 335 -3.44 13.30 -6.07
N GLN A 336 -4.61 12.86 -6.55
CA GLN A 336 -5.10 11.50 -6.32
C GLN A 336 -4.23 10.47 -7.03
N LEU A 337 -3.69 10.80 -8.19
CA LEU A 337 -2.79 9.94 -8.94
C LEU A 337 -1.41 10.56 -9.00
N VAL A 338 -0.40 9.83 -8.53
CA VAL A 338 1.01 10.25 -8.65
C VAL A 338 1.78 9.16 -9.36
N VAL A 339 2.43 9.53 -10.46
CA VAL A 339 3.30 8.64 -11.23
C VAL A 339 4.73 9.13 -11.03
N SER A 340 5.62 8.24 -10.59
CA SER A 340 7.03 8.55 -10.38
C SER A 340 7.89 7.57 -11.18
N LEU A 341 8.79 8.08 -12.02
CA LEU A 341 9.80 7.29 -12.72
C LEU A 341 11.17 7.53 -12.07
N PHE A 342 11.74 6.48 -11.49
CA PHE A 342 13.11 6.50 -10.99
C PHE A 342 14.06 5.94 -12.04
N VAL A 343 15.01 6.75 -12.46
CA VAL A 343 16.02 6.43 -13.46
C VAL A 343 17.38 6.34 -12.78
N TYR A 344 18.04 5.21 -12.96
CA TYR A 344 19.43 5.01 -12.61
C TYR A 344 20.21 4.72 -13.88
N ALA A 345 21.38 5.33 -14.01
CA ALA A 345 22.29 5.07 -15.11
C ALA A 345 23.70 4.89 -14.56
N ALA A 346 24.42 3.88 -15.02
CA ALA A 346 25.80 3.64 -14.65
C ALA A 346 26.60 3.16 -15.85
N LEU A 347 27.84 3.62 -15.94
CA LEU A 347 28.81 3.21 -16.95
C LEU A 347 29.84 2.30 -16.26
N GLN A 348 29.82 1.01 -16.57
CA GLN A 348 30.68 0.02 -15.92
C GLN A 348 31.27 -0.93 -16.95
N ALA A 349 32.60 -1.08 -16.94
CA ALA A 349 33.32 -2.04 -17.80
C ALA A 349 32.98 -1.93 -19.31
N GLY A 350 32.73 -0.73 -19.81
CA GLY A 350 32.34 -0.53 -21.21
C GLY A 350 30.88 -0.88 -21.51
N GLU A 351 30.05 -1.13 -20.48
CA GLU A 351 28.60 -1.29 -20.61
C GLU A 351 27.87 -0.11 -20.00
N LEU A 352 26.80 0.32 -20.67
CA LEU A 352 25.81 1.22 -20.13
C LEU A 352 24.69 0.40 -19.48
N ARG A 353 24.51 0.56 -18.17
CA ARG A 353 23.37 0.03 -17.44
C ARG A 353 22.37 1.16 -17.18
N VAL A 354 21.16 1.03 -17.71
CA VAL A 354 20.03 1.91 -17.42
C VAL A 354 18.96 1.11 -16.71
N THR A 355 18.46 1.61 -15.58
CA THR A 355 17.36 1.00 -14.83
C THR A 355 16.24 1.99 -14.66
N LEU A 356 15.04 1.62 -15.10
CA LEU A 356 13.82 2.41 -15.04
C LEU A 356 12.85 1.72 -14.08
N ARG A 357 12.43 2.43 -13.03
CA ARG A 357 11.48 1.92 -12.04
C ARG A 357 10.24 2.82 -12.00
N PRO A 358 9.20 2.50 -12.77
CA PRO A 358 7.95 3.23 -12.72
C PRO A 358 7.16 2.83 -11.47
N GLN A 359 6.74 3.82 -10.68
CA GLN A 359 5.91 3.63 -9.52
C GLN A 359 4.67 4.50 -9.60
N VAL A 360 3.53 3.92 -9.25
CA VAL A 360 2.23 4.59 -9.26
C VAL A 360 1.63 4.52 -7.87
N LEU A 361 1.30 5.69 -7.36
CA LEU A 361 0.61 5.89 -6.11
C LEU A 361 -0.87 6.08 -6.45
N ALA A 362 -1.65 5.05 -6.13
CA ALA A 362 -3.07 5.01 -6.43
C ALA A 362 -3.85 6.09 -5.66
N PRO A 363 -5.11 6.35 -6.05
CA PRO A 363 -6.02 7.22 -5.32
C PRO A 363 -6.08 6.89 -3.84
N LEU A 364 -6.36 7.90 -3.03
CA LEU A 364 -6.66 7.67 -1.62
C LEU A 364 -7.87 6.75 -1.51
N LEU A 365 -7.90 6.00 -0.41
CA LEU A 365 -9.09 5.28 -0.02
C LEU A 365 -10.29 6.21 0.03
N PRO A 366 -11.49 5.72 -0.33
CA PRO A 366 -12.70 6.50 -0.22
C PRO A 366 -12.80 7.06 1.19
N LEU A 367 -12.73 8.37 1.29
CA LEU A 367 -12.79 9.06 2.55
C LEU A 367 -14.23 9.00 3.07
N PRO A 368 -14.41 8.93 4.39
CA PRO A 368 -15.73 8.86 4.96
C PRO A 368 -16.56 10.06 4.51
N ALA A 369 -17.71 9.73 3.90
CA ALA A 369 -18.72 10.71 3.56
C ALA A 369 -19.05 11.53 4.83
N PRO A 370 -19.35 12.83 4.70
CA PRO A 370 -19.86 13.59 5.82
C PRO A 370 -21.07 12.85 6.39
N ALA A 371 -21.03 12.53 7.67
CA ALA A 371 -22.20 12.03 8.37
C ALA A 371 -23.29 13.13 8.38
N GLY A 372 -24.53 12.71 8.65
CA GLY A 372 -25.75 13.50 8.44
C GLY A 372 -25.86 14.77 9.30
N PRO A 373 -27.06 15.23 9.69
CA PRO A 373 -27.19 16.47 10.48
C PRO A 373 -26.49 16.34 11.84
N ALA A 374 -25.83 17.43 12.28
CA ALA A 374 -24.96 17.46 13.47
C ALA A 374 -25.67 17.02 14.77
N ALA A 375 -26.97 17.28 14.89
CA ALA A 375 -27.77 16.85 16.04
C ALA A 375 -27.87 15.31 16.13
N LEU A 376 -28.11 14.64 14.99
CA LEU A 376 -28.13 13.18 14.94
C LEU A 376 -26.74 12.59 15.22
N GLU A 377 -25.67 13.25 14.79
CA GLU A 377 -24.30 12.82 15.12
C GLU A 377 -23.95 12.98 16.61
N GLY A 378 -24.47 14.01 17.27
CA GLY A 378 -24.29 14.21 18.71
C GLY A 378 -24.98 13.13 19.53
N LEU A 379 -26.26 12.87 19.22
CA LEU A 379 -27.05 11.79 19.84
C LEU A 379 -26.42 10.42 19.58
N ARG A 380 -26.00 10.17 18.34
CA ARG A 380 -25.28 8.96 17.97
C ARG A 380 -23.97 8.83 18.72
N GLY A 381 -23.19 9.90 18.83
CA GLY A 381 -21.92 9.91 19.57
C GLY A 381 -22.10 9.61 21.06
N ALA A 382 -23.20 10.09 21.67
CA ALA A 382 -23.56 9.76 23.05
C ALA A 382 -23.96 8.27 23.20
N ALA A 383 -24.79 7.75 22.29
CA ALA A 383 -25.14 6.34 22.23
C ALA A 383 -23.90 5.46 22.00
N GLU A 384 -22.96 5.90 21.16
CA GLU A 384 -21.71 5.21 20.87
C GLU A 384 -20.73 5.25 22.04
N LEU A 385 -20.63 6.36 22.78
CA LEU A 385 -19.86 6.39 24.03
C LEU A 385 -20.40 5.35 25.01
N TRP A 386 -21.74 5.29 25.16
CA TRP A 386 -22.39 4.26 25.96
C TRP A 386 -22.03 2.85 25.47
N LEU A 387 -22.10 2.58 24.17
CA LEU A 387 -21.71 1.30 23.55
C LEU A 387 -20.21 0.98 23.68
N VAL A 388 -19.32 1.97 23.64
CA VAL A 388 -17.87 1.77 23.77
C VAL A 388 -17.51 1.52 25.23
N LEU A 389 -18.09 2.27 26.17
CA LEU A 389 -17.98 2.00 27.61
C LEU A 389 -18.49 0.59 27.89
N TRP A 390 -19.65 0.25 27.34
CA TRP A 390 -20.26 -1.09 27.38
C TRP A 390 -19.33 -2.19 26.83
N ARG A 391 -18.67 -1.93 25.70
CA ARG A 391 -17.72 -2.87 25.09
C ARG A 391 -16.40 -2.96 25.86
N GLN A 392 -15.88 -1.88 26.41
CA GLN A 392 -14.66 -1.91 27.23
C GLN A 392 -14.90 -2.63 28.56
N LEU A 393 -16.10 -2.51 29.14
CA LEU A 393 -16.53 -3.32 30.28
C LEU A 393 -16.66 -4.82 29.90
N ARG A 394 -16.90 -5.14 28.62
CA ARG A 394 -17.05 -6.51 28.10
C ARG A 394 -15.80 -7.14 27.50
N LYS A 395 -14.77 -6.36 27.14
CA LYS A 395 -13.60 -6.89 26.45
C LYS A 395 -12.53 -7.34 27.43
N THR A 396 -12.26 -8.65 27.40
CA THR A 396 -10.94 -9.22 27.67
C THR A 396 -9.88 -8.46 26.84
N PRO A 397 -8.62 -8.34 27.31
CA PRO A 397 -7.58 -7.59 26.62
C PRO A 397 -7.40 -8.16 25.21
N GLU A 398 -8.07 -7.52 24.25
CA GLU A 398 -7.95 -7.82 22.84
C GLU A 398 -6.54 -7.38 22.49
N ARG A 399 -5.67 -8.39 22.35
CA ARG A 399 -4.28 -8.28 22.00
C ARG A 399 -4.23 -7.39 20.78
N ASP A 400 -3.76 -6.15 20.97
CA ASP A 400 -3.55 -5.18 19.90
C ASP A 400 -2.83 -5.93 18.79
N THR A 401 -3.54 -6.19 17.70
CA THR A 401 -3.01 -6.88 16.52
C THR A 401 -1.79 -6.07 16.14
N GLU A 402 -0.60 -6.65 16.31
CA GLU A 402 0.64 -5.91 16.18
C GLU A 402 0.65 -5.25 14.80
N PRO A 403 0.64 -3.90 14.72
CA PRO A 403 0.81 -3.22 13.46
C PRO A 403 2.12 -3.70 12.86
N ALA A 404 2.04 -4.23 11.64
CA ALA A 404 3.14 -4.72 10.84
C ALA A 404 4.43 -3.90 11.04
N GLU A 405 5.54 -4.59 11.33
CA GLU A 405 6.92 -4.08 11.34
C GLU A 405 7.06 -2.64 11.87
N ARG A 406 6.84 -2.45 13.18
CA ARG A 406 6.87 -1.14 13.88
C ARG A 406 8.19 -0.33 13.76
N GLY A 407 9.22 -0.81 13.07
CA GLY A 407 10.52 -0.14 12.97
C GLY A 407 10.80 0.63 11.68
N GLY A 408 10.13 0.29 10.57
CA GLY A 408 10.53 0.76 9.23
C GLY A 408 10.09 2.19 8.88
N PRO A 409 10.63 2.78 7.79
CA PRO A 409 10.14 4.03 7.22
C PRO A 409 8.64 3.97 6.92
N LEU A 410 7.94 5.09 7.09
CA LEU A 410 6.50 5.22 7.03
C LEU A 410 6.12 6.42 6.14
N SER A 411 5.42 6.13 5.03
CA SER A 411 4.74 7.15 4.23
C SER A 411 3.24 7.13 4.52
N VAL A 412 2.71 8.27 4.97
CA VAL A 412 1.27 8.44 5.22
C VAL A 412 0.48 8.30 3.92
N ARG A 413 1.04 8.78 2.79
CA ARG A 413 0.38 8.65 1.49
C ARG A 413 0.24 7.20 1.10
N ASP A 414 1.33 6.44 1.17
CA ASP A 414 1.37 5.04 0.74
C ASP A 414 0.42 4.19 1.57
N ALA A 415 0.42 4.39 2.89
CA ALA A 415 -0.47 3.67 3.81
C ALA A 415 -1.97 3.99 3.61
N LEU A 416 -2.32 5.11 2.99
CA LEU A 416 -3.70 5.53 2.74
C LEU A 416 -4.13 5.41 1.28
N SER A 417 -3.24 4.92 0.41
CA SER A 417 -3.54 4.71 -1.01
C SER A 417 -4.22 3.35 -1.20
N LEU A 418 -5.06 3.25 -2.22
CA LEU A 418 -5.53 1.95 -2.69
C LEU A 418 -4.34 1.07 -3.13
N PRO A 419 -4.45 -0.26 -3.01
CA PRO A 419 -3.39 -1.14 -3.50
C PRO A 419 -3.18 -1.01 -5.02
N GLU A 420 -4.26 -0.73 -5.76
CA GLU A 420 -4.28 -0.59 -7.22
C GLU A 420 -5.19 0.56 -7.66
N VAL A 421 -4.98 1.05 -8.88
CA VAL A 421 -5.84 2.06 -9.50
C VAL A 421 -7.08 1.38 -10.06
N SER A 422 -8.22 1.55 -9.38
CA SER A 422 -9.47 0.89 -9.75
C SER A 422 -10.23 1.57 -10.89
N ASP A 423 -10.05 2.88 -11.06
CA ASP A 423 -10.73 3.65 -12.11
C ASP A 423 -10.02 3.47 -13.46
N LEU A 424 -10.79 3.16 -14.50
CA LEU A 424 -10.26 2.84 -15.84
C LEU A 424 -9.49 4.02 -16.44
N HIS A 425 -9.99 5.24 -16.30
CA HIS A 425 -9.37 6.43 -16.88
C HIS A 425 -8.10 6.80 -16.12
N GLN A 426 -8.12 6.72 -14.78
CA GLN A 426 -6.93 6.92 -13.97
C GLN A 426 -5.84 5.88 -14.27
N LYS A 427 -6.22 4.62 -14.50
CA LYS A 427 -5.28 3.56 -14.88
C LYS A 427 -4.66 3.87 -16.25
N GLY A 428 -5.47 4.21 -17.25
CA GLY A 428 -4.99 4.60 -18.57
C GLY A 428 -4.08 5.83 -18.55
N ASP A 429 -4.41 6.84 -17.75
CA ASP A 429 -3.55 8.01 -17.55
C ASP A 429 -2.23 7.64 -16.85
N ALA A 430 -2.26 6.75 -15.86
CA ALA A 430 -1.06 6.28 -15.18
C ALA A 430 -0.10 5.58 -16.16
N GLU A 431 -0.63 4.67 -16.97
CA GLU A 431 0.12 3.94 -18.00
C GLU A 431 0.69 4.89 -19.05
N ARG A 432 -0.14 5.80 -19.58
CA ARG A 432 0.29 6.83 -20.53
C ARG A 432 1.42 7.70 -19.97
N HIS A 433 1.30 8.16 -18.72
CA HIS A 433 2.35 8.97 -18.09
C HIS A 433 3.66 8.19 -17.93
N VAL A 434 3.60 6.91 -17.55
CA VAL A 434 4.80 6.04 -17.48
C VAL A 434 5.44 5.92 -18.86
N GLU A 435 4.66 5.67 -19.90
CA GLU A 435 5.15 5.51 -21.27
C GLU A 435 5.82 6.77 -21.81
N LEU A 436 5.20 7.93 -21.63
CA LEU A 436 5.77 9.21 -22.04
C LEU A 436 7.10 9.48 -21.33
N MET A 437 7.19 9.25 -20.01
CA MET A 437 8.44 9.43 -19.28
C MET A 437 9.50 8.41 -19.70
N GLN A 438 9.15 7.15 -19.91
CA GLN A 438 10.09 6.11 -20.35
C GLN A 438 10.61 6.41 -21.77
N ALA A 439 9.73 6.80 -22.68
CA ALA A 439 10.09 7.19 -24.04
C ALA A 439 11.06 8.39 -24.03
N ALA A 440 10.80 9.41 -23.20
CA ALA A 440 11.70 10.56 -23.04
C ALA A 440 13.10 10.13 -22.59
N VAL A 441 13.19 9.24 -21.60
CA VAL A 441 14.48 8.71 -21.12
C VAL A 441 15.20 7.93 -22.21
N LEU A 442 14.52 7.00 -22.87
CA LEU A 442 15.14 6.13 -23.89
C LEU A 442 15.60 6.95 -25.10
N ASN A 443 14.79 7.90 -25.58
CA ASN A 443 15.16 8.85 -26.63
C ASN A 443 16.40 9.66 -26.25
N ALA A 444 16.47 10.15 -25.01
CA ALA A 444 17.58 10.96 -24.54
C ALA A 444 18.90 10.16 -24.47
N VAL A 445 18.83 8.92 -23.99
CA VAL A 445 19.98 8.01 -23.96
C VAL A 445 20.47 7.72 -25.37
N GLU A 446 19.56 7.37 -26.28
CA GLU A 446 19.89 7.06 -27.68
C GLU A 446 20.53 8.26 -28.40
N ALA A 447 19.92 9.45 -28.28
CA ALA A 447 20.45 10.68 -28.86
C ALA A 447 21.82 11.05 -28.29
N LEU A 448 22.06 10.80 -27.00
CA LEU A 448 23.37 11.04 -26.39
C LEU A 448 24.42 10.03 -26.86
N LEU A 449 24.08 8.74 -26.94
CA LEU A 449 24.97 7.71 -27.47
C LEU A 449 25.39 8.04 -28.92
N ALA A 450 24.42 8.40 -29.77
CA ALA A 450 24.68 8.80 -31.15
C ALA A 450 25.57 10.05 -31.25
N ARG A 451 25.35 11.06 -30.41
CA ARG A 451 26.19 12.28 -30.35
C ARG A 451 27.64 11.97 -29.98
N HIS A 452 27.87 11.00 -29.10
CA HIS A 452 29.21 10.57 -28.67
C HIS A 452 29.85 9.53 -29.62
N GLY A 453 29.19 9.16 -30.72
CA GLY A 453 29.72 8.23 -31.71
C GLY A 453 29.61 6.74 -31.32
N PHE A 454 28.75 6.38 -30.37
CA PHE A 454 28.45 4.99 -30.05
C PHE A 454 27.38 4.40 -30.99
N ALA A 455 27.47 3.10 -31.27
CA ALA A 455 26.44 2.37 -32.01
C ALA A 455 25.14 2.28 -31.20
N THR A 456 24.01 2.66 -31.80
CA THR A 456 22.70 2.69 -31.12
C THR A 456 21.81 1.48 -31.44
N GLU A 457 22.17 0.64 -32.39
CA GLU A 457 21.37 -0.51 -32.85
C GLU A 457 20.95 -1.42 -31.69
N ALA A 458 21.93 -1.89 -30.89
CA ALA A 458 21.66 -2.75 -29.74
C ALA A 458 20.81 -2.08 -28.63
N PHE A 459 20.80 -0.75 -28.57
CA PHE A 459 19.94 0.01 -27.67
C PHE A 459 18.51 0.11 -28.24
N SER A 460 18.39 0.43 -29.53
CA SER A 460 17.13 0.56 -30.26
C SER A 460 16.34 -0.77 -30.30
N ASP A 461 17.04 -1.89 -30.54
CA ASP A 461 16.42 -3.22 -30.52
C ASP A 461 15.79 -3.53 -29.16
N ARG A 462 16.52 -3.23 -28.07
CA ARG A 462 16.03 -3.47 -26.70
C ARG A 462 14.93 -2.51 -26.30
N ARG A 463 15.00 -1.25 -26.74
CA ARG A 463 13.90 -0.29 -26.60
C ARG A 463 12.63 -0.82 -27.27
N THR A 464 12.75 -1.38 -28.48
CA THR A 464 11.61 -1.96 -29.21
C THR A 464 11.00 -3.12 -28.44
N VAL A 465 11.82 -4.00 -27.84
CA VAL A 465 11.33 -5.11 -27.00
C VAL A 465 10.63 -4.60 -25.74
N ILE A 466 11.19 -3.60 -25.06
CA ILE A 466 10.56 -3.03 -23.86
C ILE A 466 9.22 -2.40 -24.23
N ASN A 467 9.13 -1.65 -25.32
CA ASN A 467 7.88 -1.03 -25.75
C ASN A 467 6.87 -2.06 -26.28
N SER A 468 7.30 -3.11 -26.99
CA SER A 468 6.38 -4.11 -27.56
C SER A 468 5.77 -5.03 -26.50
N ILE A 469 6.55 -5.42 -25.48
CA ILE A 469 6.03 -6.15 -24.31
C ILE A 469 5.02 -5.27 -23.54
N GLN A 470 5.17 -3.95 -23.59
CA GLN A 470 4.28 -3.02 -22.91
C GLN A 470 2.94 -2.77 -23.64
N VAL A 471 2.92 -2.76 -24.97
CA VAL A 471 1.71 -2.47 -25.77
C VAL A 471 0.73 -3.65 -25.84
N LEU A 472 1.19 -4.90 -25.64
CA LEU A 472 0.32 -6.08 -25.80
C LEU A 472 -0.52 -6.48 -24.58
N GLY A 473 -0.32 -5.84 -23.42
CA GLY A 473 -1.01 -6.19 -22.16
C GLY A 473 -0.71 -7.63 -21.69
N ASP A 474 -1.35 -8.05 -20.60
CA ASP A 474 -1.29 -9.43 -20.04
C ASP A 474 -1.96 -10.48 -20.95
N ASN A 475 -1.84 -10.32 -22.27
CA ASN A 475 -2.24 -11.32 -23.24
C ASN A 475 -1.08 -12.30 -23.42
N ASN A 476 -1.26 -13.49 -22.87
CA ASN A 476 -0.42 -14.67 -23.11
C ASN A 476 -0.45 -15.17 -24.58
N ALA A 477 -0.74 -14.31 -25.56
CA ALA A 477 -0.54 -14.64 -26.96
C ALA A 477 0.98 -14.68 -27.21
N GLY A 478 1.52 -15.85 -27.54
CA GLY A 478 2.93 -16.01 -27.86
C GLY A 478 3.36 -14.96 -28.89
N ILE A 479 4.27 -14.08 -28.48
CA ILE A 479 4.81 -13.02 -29.35
C ILE A 479 5.65 -13.71 -30.44
N GLN A 480 5.04 -14.00 -31.58
CA GLN A 480 5.75 -14.28 -32.82
C GLN A 480 6.02 -12.94 -33.50
N LEU A 481 7.22 -12.38 -33.30
CA LEU A 481 7.69 -11.27 -34.10
C LEU A 481 7.88 -11.75 -35.55
N ALA A 482 7.25 -11.04 -36.50
CA ALA A 482 7.46 -11.22 -37.93
C ALA A 482 8.94 -10.92 -38.25
N GLY A 483 9.75 -11.97 -38.29
CA GLY A 483 11.22 -11.88 -38.44
C GLY A 483 11.98 -13.13 -38.02
N GLY A 484 11.35 -14.12 -37.36
CA GLY A 484 11.96 -15.43 -37.12
C GLY A 484 13.03 -15.47 -36.01
N VAL A 485 13.14 -14.43 -35.17
CA VAL A 485 14.05 -14.42 -34.01
C VAL A 485 13.30 -14.91 -32.77
N THR A 486 13.61 -16.12 -32.32
CA THR A 486 13.16 -16.69 -31.04
C THR A 486 13.92 -16.07 -29.87
N LEU A 487 13.20 -15.45 -28.92
CA LEU A 487 13.76 -14.87 -27.69
C LEU A 487 14.14 -15.96 -26.68
N THR A 488 15.43 -16.32 -26.60
CA THR A 488 15.98 -17.23 -25.57
C THR A 488 16.62 -16.51 -24.38
N GLN A 489 16.62 -15.18 -24.29
CA GLN A 489 17.49 -14.46 -23.31
C GLN A 489 16.91 -13.15 -22.73
N VAL A 490 15.73 -13.19 -22.10
CA VAL A 490 15.31 -12.10 -21.19
C VAL A 490 14.88 -12.69 -19.85
N ALA A 491 15.70 -12.47 -18.81
CA ALA A 491 15.39 -12.87 -17.44
C ALA A 491 14.77 -11.69 -16.67
N GLN A 492 13.58 -11.88 -16.12
CA GLN A 492 13.06 -11.06 -15.02
C GLN A 492 13.57 -11.68 -13.71
N THR A 493 14.34 -10.94 -12.91
CA THR A 493 14.89 -11.43 -11.64
C THR A 493 13.94 -11.20 -10.47
N THR A 494 13.49 -12.29 -9.83
CA THR A 494 12.88 -12.30 -8.49
C THR A 494 13.97 -12.58 -7.44
N PRO A 495 14.04 -11.88 -6.30
CA PRO A 495 15.00 -12.21 -5.25
C PRO A 495 14.51 -13.44 -4.46
N ALA A 496 15.25 -14.55 -4.54
CA ALA A 496 15.11 -15.69 -3.63
C ALA A 496 15.79 -15.39 -2.29
N ALA A 497 15.05 -15.53 -1.19
CA ALA A 497 15.59 -15.43 0.16
C ALA A 497 16.51 -16.64 0.44
N SER A 498 17.78 -16.37 0.73
CA SER A 498 18.73 -17.38 1.23
C SER A 498 18.59 -17.49 2.74
N THR A 499 18.14 -18.64 3.21
CA THR A 499 18.13 -19.03 4.62
C THR A 499 19.55 -19.43 5.01
N ALA A 500 20.24 -18.60 5.79
CA ALA A 500 21.52 -18.97 6.41
C ALA A 500 21.26 -19.57 7.80
N ALA A 501 21.65 -20.83 7.99
CA ALA A 501 21.78 -21.48 9.30
C ALA A 501 23.12 -21.09 9.95
N PRO A 502 23.25 -21.13 11.29
CA PRO A 502 24.42 -20.65 12.01
C PRO A 502 25.50 -21.72 12.06
N THR A 503 26.77 -21.33 11.86
CA THR A 503 27.90 -22.19 12.22
C THR A 503 28.84 -21.47 13.17
N GLU A 504 29.03 -22.15 14.28
CA GLU A 504 29.88 -21.90 15.44
C GLU A 504 31.38 -21.96 15.06
N GLY A 505 32.21 -21.26 15.83
CA GLY A 505 33.60 -20.93 15.46
C GLY A 505 34.63 -22.07 15.52
N VAL A 506 35.85 -21.77 15.03
CA VAL A 506 37.14 -21.87 15.76
C VAL A 506 38.36 -21.79 14.80
N LEU A 507 39.31 -20.93 15.22
CA LEU A 507 40.77 -20.77 15.02
C LEU A 507 41.50 -20.81 13.65
N MET A 508 42.53 -19.95 13.62
CA MET A 508 43.54 -19.66 12.60
C MET A 508 44.68 -20.70 12.50
N SER A 509 45.25 -20.89 11.29
CA SER A 509 46.67 -20.56 10.94
C SER A 509 47.12 -21.04 9.54
N PRO A 510 48.23 -20.49 8.96
CA PRO A 510 48.49 -20.44 7.51
C PRO A 510 49.66 -21.31 7.00
N GLY A 511 49.74 -21.57 5.68
CA GLY A 511 50.98 -22.01 5.02
C GLY A 511 50.87 -22.58 3.58
N PHE A 512 51.16 -21.74 2.57
CA PHE A 512 51.95 -21.93 1.32
C PHE A 512 51.77 -23.16 0.35
N PRO A 513 52.27 -23.11 -0.91
CA PRO A 513 51.46 -23.46 -2.10
C PRO A 513 51.99 -24.67 -2.89
N ARG A 514 51.17 -25.28 -3.77
CA ARG A 514 51.68 -26.09 -4.90
C ARG A 514 50.67 -26.25 -6.06
N ARG A 515 51.23 -25.95 -7.24
CA ARG A 515 50.90 -26.21 -8.66
C ARG A 515 49.80 -27.23 -9.06
N ASP A 516 49.12 -26.83 -10.14
CA ASP A 516 48.26 -27.56 -11.09
C ASP A 516 48.80 -28.92 -11.59
N PRO A 517 47.92 -29.81 -12.09
CA PRO A 517 47.56 -29.81 -13.53
C PRO A 517 46.05 -30.01 -13.84
N SER A 518 45.57 -29.32 -14.89
CA SER A 518 44.42 -29.69 -15.74
C SER A 518 44.89 -30.64 -16.88
N PRO A 519 44.04 -31.21 -17.78
CA PRO A 519 42.59 -31.05 -17.99
C PRO A 519 41.77 -32.34 -18.29
N GLU A 520 40.45 -32.32 -18.15
CA GLU A 520 39.51 -33.03 -19.06
C GLU A 520 38.10 -32.40 -18.99
N PRO A 521 37.30 -32.44 -20.09
CA PRO A 521 36.13 -31.58 -20.26
C PRO A 521 34.84 -32.27 -19.82
N ALA A 522 34.06 -31.61 -18.96
CA ALA A 522 32.73 -32.06 -18.58
C ALA A 522 31.68 -30.99 -18.88
N GLY A 523 30.72 -31.39 -19.72
CA GLY A 523 29.29 -31.09 -19.59
C GLY A 523 28.84 -29.64 -19.56
N ALA A 524 28.25 -29.20 -20.66
CA ALA A 524 27.42 -28.00 -20.71
C ALA A 524 26.30 -28.05 -19.63
N PRO A 525 26.13 -27.02 -18.79
CA PRO A 525 24.95 -26.92 -17.94
C PRO A 525 23.79 -26.31 -18.74
N GLY A 526 22.72 -27.09 -18.90
CA GLY A 526 21.44 -26.61 -19.41
C GLY A 526 20.84 -25.58 -18.45
N SER A 527 20.56 -24.38 -18.95
CA SER A 527 19.86 -23.34 -18.21
C SER A 527 18.35 -23.58 -18.25
N GLY A 528 17.79 -24.05 -17.13
CA GLY A 528 16.34 -24.10 -16.92
C GLY A 528 15.76 -22.69 -16.74
N ILE A 529 14.68 -22.40 -17.45
CA ILE A 529 13.90 -21.16 -17.37
C ILE A 529 12.72 -21.42 -16.43
N SER A 530 12.55 -20.56 -15.42
CA SER A 530 11.41 -20.57 -14.49
C SER A 530 10.54 -19.35 -14.78
N ILE A 531 9.27 -19.58 -15.12
CA ILE A 531 8.25 -18.56 -15.35
C ILE A 531 7.20 -18.69 -14.24
N GLY A 532 7.10 -17.67 -13.40
CA GLY A 532 6.07 -17.54 -12.37
C GLY A 532 5.58 -16.10 -12.33
N GLY A 533 4.35 -15.88 -12.77
CA GLY A 533 3.59 -14.66 -12.55
C GLY A 533 2.17 -15.04 -12.14
N ASP A 534 1.65 -14.37 -11.10
CA ASP A 534 0.26 -14.49 -10.69
C ASP A 534 -0.63 -13.69 -11.65
N ASN A 535 -1.69 -14.31 -12.19
CA ASN A 535 -2.65 -13.66 -13.08
C ASN A 535 -4.07 -13.75 -12.48
N THR A 536 -4.70 -12.59 -12.29
CA THR A 536 -6.09 -12.40 -11.85
C THR A 536 -6.91 -11.57 -12.84
N GLY A 537 -6.64 -11.70 -14.14
CA GLY A 537 -7.49 -11.13 -15.18
C GLY A 537 -8.81 -11.91 -15.34
N THR A 538 -9.95 -11.22 -15.23
CA THR A 538 -11.27 -11.77 -15.60
C THR A 538 -11.40 -11.83 -17.13
N ALA A 539 -11.65 -13.01 -17.69
CA ALA A 539 -12.12 -13.13 -19.06
C ALA A 539 -13.53 -12.53 -19.16
N GLN A 540 -13.68 -11.41 -19.89
CA GLN A 540 -15.00 -10.91 -20.28
C GLN A 540 -15.55 -11.82 -21.38
N ASN A 541 -16.53 -12.64 -21.01
CA ASN A 541 -17.29 -13.45 -21.96
C ASN A 541 -18.25 -12.54 -22.73
N ALA A 542 -18.08 -12.44 -24.06
CA ALA A 542 -18.89 -11.62 -24.96
C ALA A 542 -20.27 -12.23 -25.26
N VAL A 543 -20.78 -13.13 -24.41
CA VAL A 543 -22.09 -13.76 -24.59
C VAL A 543 -22.95 -13.50 -23.35
N GLY A 544 -23.94 -12.62 -23.51
CA GLY A 544 -24.82 -12.14 -22.45
C GLY A 544 -25.67 -13.24 -21.81
N ARG A 545 -25.13 -13.92 -20.78
CA ARG A 545 -25.92 -14.76 -19.88
C ARG A 545 -25.66 -14.42 -18.41
N ARG A 546 -26.76 -14.27 -17.66
CA ARG A 546 -26.81 -13.94 -16.23
C ARG A 546 -26.12 -15.01 -15.38
N LEU A 547 -25.21 -14.60 -14.52
CA LEU A 547 -24.72 -15.41 -13.41
C LEU A 547 -25.63 -15.18 -12.19
N THR A 548 -26.41 -16.18 -11.83
CA THR A 548 -27.11 -16.25 -10.53
C THR A 548 -26.37 -17.21 -9.63
N HIS A 549 -26.10 -16.80 -8.39
CA HIS A 549 -25.38 -17.49 -7.32
C HIS A 549 -23.86 -17.33 -7.32
N VAL A 550 -23.39 -16.23 -6.71
CA VAL A 550 -22.04 -16.13 -6.17
C VAL A 550 -22.15 -16.16 -4.65
N THR A 551 -21.71 -17.26 -4.06
CA THR A 551 -21.55 -17.41 -2.60
C THR A 551 -20.07 -17.23 -2.26
N GLN A 552 -19.78 -16.30 -1.35
CA GLN A 552 -18.45 -15.96 -0.89
C GLN A 552 -18.34 -16.37 0.58
N THR A 553 -17.40 -17.26 0.92
CA THR A 553 -17.11 -17.68 2.30
C THR A 553 -15.69 -17.26 2.69
N GLY A 554 -15.53 -16.77 3.91
CA GLY A 554 -14.27 -16.22 4.44
C GLY A 554 -13.40 -17.29 5.10
N THR A 555 -12.08 -17.11 4.98
CA THR A 555 -11.05 -18.04 5.48
C THR A 555 -10.69 -17.80 6.94
N GLY A 556 -10.58 -18.89 7.69
CA GLY A 556 -9.87 -18.98 8.96
C GLY A 556 -8.87 -20.13 8.87
N GLN A 557 -7.63 -19.91 9.30
CA GLN A 557 -6.57 -20.93 9.33
C GLN A 557 -6.91 -22.03 10.34
N GLY A 558 -7.23 -23.22 9.83
CA GLY A 558 -7.35 -24.42 10.66
C GLY A 558 -7.92 -25.59 9.87
N GLY A 559 -7.06 -26.57 9.52
CA GLY A 559 -7.44 -27.78 8.80
C GLY A 559 -7.98 -27.53 7.39
N VAL A 560 -7.82 -28.49 6.48
CA VAL A 560 -8.64 -28.48 5.27
C VAL A 560 -10.07 -28.84 5.72
N PRO A 561 -11.09 -27.99 5.51
CA PRO A 561 -12.45 -28.34 5.87
C PRO A 561 -12.85 -29.62 5.12
N SER A 562 -13.37 -30.62 5.82
CA SER A 562 -13.90 -31.86 5.21
C SER A 562 -14.84 -31.57 4.03
N ASP A 563 -15.66 -30.53 4.19
CA ASP A 563 -16.69 -30.12 3.26
C ASP A 563 -16.10 -29.58 1.93
N ALA A 564 -14.89 -29.00 1.99
CA ALA A 564 -14.18 -28.52 0.81
C ALA A 564 -13.61 -29.67 -0.03
N LEU A 565 -13.14 -30.74 0.61
CA LEU A 565 -12.66 -31.95 -0.07
C LEU A 565 -13.80 -32.72 -0.72
N GLU A 566 -14.94 -32.83 -0.04
CA GLU A 566 -16.14 -33.45 -0.60
C GLU A 566 -16.66 -32.68 -1.83
N SER A 567 -16.70 -31.34 -1.74
CA SER A 567 -17.08 -30.47 -2.85
C SER A 567 -16.15 -30.60 -4.06
N LEU A 568 -14.83 -30.67 -3.83
CA LEU A 568 -13.84 -30.87 -4.90
C LEU A 568 -13.97 -32.27 -5.53
N THR A 569 -14.25 -33.30 -4.73
CA THR A 569 -14.48 -34.67 -5.22
C THR A 569 -15.72 -34.74 -6.12
N ALA A 570 -16.81 -34.08 -5.74
CA ALA A 570 -18.02 -33.98 -6.56
C ALA A 570 -17.78 -33.22 -7.87
N LEU A 571 -17.03 -32.11 -7.84
CA LEU A 571 -16.65 -31.34 -9.03
C LEU A 571 -15.78 -32.16 -9.99
N LEU A 572 -14.83 -32.94 -9.47
CA LEU A 572 -13.99 -33.83 -10.29
C LEU A 572 -14.80 -34.95 -10.94
N ALA A 573 -15.76 -35.54 -10.24
CA ALA A 573 -16.65 -36.54 -10.81
C ALA A 573 -17.51 -35.95 -11.95
N ALA A 574 -18.04 -34.74 -11.75
CA ALA A 574 -18.79 -34.02 -12.78
C ALA A 574 -17.92 -33.68 -14.00
N PHE A 575 -16.69 -33.21 -13.77
CA PHE A 575 -15.73 -32.91 -14.84
C PHE A 575 -15.36 -34.16 -15.64
N ARG A 576 -15.15 -35.31 -14.98
CA ARG A 576 -14.89 -36.60 -15.66
C ARG A 576 -16.06 -37.05 -16.52
N ALA A 577 -17.29 -36.94 -16.02
CA ALA A 577 -18.49 -37.24 -16.80
C ALA A 577 -18.64 -36.32 -18.03
N ASP A 578 -18.22 -35.06 -17.91
CA ASP A 578 -18.21 -34.11 -19.03
C ASP A 578 -17.12 -34.42 -20.06
N ILE A 579 -15.94 -34.86 -19.64
CA ILE A 579 -14.87 -35.36 -20.52
C ILE A 579 -15.39 -36.55 -21.34
N ASP A 580 -16.04 -37.52 -20.69
CA ASP A 580 -16.55 -38.71 -21.39
C ASP A 580 -17.70 -38.37 -22.35
N ARG A 581 -18.59 -37.45 -21.97
CA ARG A 581 -19.67 -36.97 -22.83
C ARG A 581 -19.16 -36.29 -24.10
N HIS A 582 -18.07 -35.53 -23.99
CA HIS A 582 -17.51 -34.74 -25.09
C HIS A 582 -16.25 -35.34 -25.70
N ALA A 583 -15.91 -36.60 -25.40
CA ALA A 583 -14.63 -37.20 -25.80
C ALA A 583 -14.34 -37.10 -27.31
N ALA A 584 -15.37 -37.20 -28.16
CA ALA A 584 -15.24 -37.08 -29.62
C ALA A 584 -14.90 -35.65 -30.12
N GLN A 585 -15.06 -34.62 -29.28
CA GLN A 585 -14.81 -33.21 -29.58
C GLN A 585 -13.53 -32.67 -28.93
N LEU A 586 -12.88 -33.47 -28.08
CA LEU A 586 -11.64 -33.10 -27.39
C LEU A 586 -10.43 -33.54 -28.22
N GLY A 587 -9.43 -32.66 -28.31
CA GLY A 587 -8.18 -32.97 -29.02
C GLY A 587 -7.37 -34.09 -28.34
N ASP A 588 -7.46 -34.17 -27.01
CA ASP A 588 -6.79 -35.20 -26.20
C ASP A 588 -7.62 -35.53 -24.93
N PRO A 589 -8.67 -36.36 -25.05
CA PRO A 589 -9.49 -36.74 -23.91
C PRO A 589 -8.73 -37.63 -22.90
N ASP A 590 -7.68 -38.33 -23.32
CA ASP A 590 -6.95 -39.26 -22.45
C ASP A 590 -6.00 -38.51 -21.50
N ALA A 591 -5.32 -37.46 -21.95
CA ALA A 591 -4.54 -36.60 -21.05
C ALA A 591 -5.40 -35.97 -19.94
N LEU A 592 -6.64 -35.59 -20.25
CA LEU A 592 -7.61 -35.08 -19.26
C LEU A 592 -8.08 -36.17 -18.28
N ARG A 593 -8.28 -37.40 -18.74
CA ARG A 593 -8.60 -38.56 -17.90
C ARG A 593 -7.46 -38.93 -16.96
N ASP A 594 -6.22 -38.90 -17.45
CA ASP A 594 -5.04 -39.18 -16.65
C ASP A 594 -4.88 -38.12 -15.56
N GLN A 595 -5.02 -36.85 -15.92
CA GLN A 595 -4.93 -35.76 -14.96
C GLN A 595 -6.02 -35.80 -13.88
N THR A 596 -7.26 -36.12 -14.24
CA THR A 596 -8.36 -36.29 -13.28
C THR A 596 -8.17 -37.52 -12.40
N THR A 597 -7.55 -38.58 -12.91
CA THR A 597 -7.21 -39.79 -12.13
C THR A 597 -6.09 -39.50 -11.11
N VAL A 598 -5.05 -38.76 -11.50
CA VAL A 598 -3.98 -38.32 -10.58
C VAL A 598 -4.54 -37.44 -9.47
N LEU A 599 -5.43 -36.51 -9.80
CA LEU A 599 -6.11 -35.65 -8.82
C LEU A 599 -7.00 -36.44 -7.86
N ALA A 600 -7.79 -37.39 -8.38
CA ALA A 600 -8.63 -38.24 -7.56
C ALA A 600 -7.81 -39.11 -6.59
N GLY A 601 -6.67 -39.65 -7.04
CA GLY A 601 -5.74 -40.39 -6.19
C GLY A 601 -5.18 -39.52 -5.05
N ALA A 602 -4.76 -38.28 -5.35
CA ALA A 602 -4.27 -37.36 -4.33
C ALA A 602 -5.33 -37.02 -3.27
N LEU A 603 -6.62 -36.98 -3.64
CA LEU A 603 -7.71 -36.68 -2.70
C LEU A 603 -8.04 -37.83 -1.73
N THR A 604 -7.62 -39.07 -2.02
CA THR A 604 -7.80 -40.19 -1.10
C THR A 604 -6.89 -40.15 0.12
N ASP A 605 -5.76 -39.43 0.03
CA ASP A 605 -4.79 -39.25 1.12
C ASP A 605 -4.31 -37.78 1.18
N PRO A 606 -5.12 -36.87 1.74
CA PRO A 606 -4.79 -35.45 1.82
C PRO A 606 -3.62 -35.15 2.78
N GLU A 607 -3.21 -36.12 3.61
CA GLU A 607 -2.06 -35.98 4.50
C GLU A 607 -0.73 -36.35 3.84
N SER A 608 -0.76 -36.96 2.65
CA SER A 608 0.44 -37.31 1.90
C SER A 608 1.28 -36.08 1.50
N ASP A 609 2.61 -36.21 1.58
CA ASP A 609 3.56 -35.17 1.13
C ASP A 609 3.37 -34.79 -0.36
N GLY A 610 2.77 -35.67 -1.15
CA GLY A 610 2.44 -35.48 -2.57
C GLY A 610 1.19 -34.65 -2.85
N PHE A 611 0.32 -34.44 -1.86
CA PHE A 611 -0.99 -33.79 -2.04
C PHE A 611 -0.88 -32.37 -2.63
N ARG A 612 -0.15 -31.48 -1.96
CA ARG A 612 0.01 -30.07 -2.39
C ARG A 612 0.74 -29.93 -3.74
N PRO A 613 1.83 -30.66 -4.01
CA PRO A 613 2.45 -30.67 -5.34
C PRO A 613 1.48 -31.03 -6.46
N VAL A 614 0.66 -32.07 -6.30
CA VAL A 614 -0.31 -32.52 -7.32
C VAL A 614 -1.35 -31.43 -7.60
N LEU A 615 -1.91 -30.81 -6.55
CA LEU A 615 -2.87 -29.72 -6.70
C LEU A 615 -2.29 -28.51 -7.45
N ARG A 616 -1.04 -28.13 -7.14
CA ARG A 616 -0.36 -27.02 -7.84
C ARG A 616 -0.09 -27.34 -9.30
N THR A 617 0.32 -28.58 -9.61
CA THR A 617 0.49 -29.04 -10.99
C THR A 617 -0.84 -28.95 -11.74
N ALA A 618 -1.94 -29.38 -11.12
CA ALA A 618 -3.25 -29.31 -11.74
C ALA A 618 -3.73 -27.89 -12.03
N VAL A 619 -3.54 -26.96 -11.10
CA VAL A 619 -3.89 -25.53 -11.30
C VAL A 619 -3.11 -24.92 -12.47
N ARG A 620 -1.91 -25.43 -12.78
CA ARG A 620 -1.07 -24.94 -13.87
C ARG A 620 -1.45 -25.54 -15.22
N SER A 621 -1.72 -26.84 -15.30
CA SER A 621 -1.94 -27.51 -16.58
C SER A 621 -3.41 -27.60 -17.02
N LEU A 622 -4.38 -27.72 -16.10
CA LEU A 622 -5.80 -27.84 -16.46
C LEU A 622 -6.30 -26.68 -17.34
N PRO A 623 -6.02 -25.39 -17.04
CA PRO A 623 -6.55 -24.29 -17.85
C PRO A 623 -6.15 -24.35 -19.32
N ALA A 624 -4.90 -24.75 -19.60
CA ALA A 624 -4.41 -24.87 -20.97
C ALA A 624 -5.06 -26.04 -21.72
N LEU A 625 -5.34 -27.15 -21.02
CA LEU A 625 -5.95 -28.34 -21.61
C LEU A 625 -7.44 -28.17 -21.88
N VAL A 626 -8.14 -27.34 -21.11
CA VAL A 626 -9.59 -27.14 -21.26
C VAL A 626 -9.97 -25.89 -22.05
N ALA A 627 -9.03 -24.97 -22.31
CA ALA A 627 -9.31 -23.71 -23.02
C ALA A 627 -9.87 -23.96 -24.43
N GLY A 628 -11.03 -23.38 -24.72
CA GLY A 628 -11.69 -23.51 -26.02
C GLY A 628 -12.33 -24.88 -26.26
N THR A 629 -12.40 -25.74 -25.24
CA THR A 629 -13.03 -27.06 -25.33
C THR A 629 -14.44 -27.04 -24.72
N ALA A 630 -15.26 -28.06 -25.05
CA ALA A 630 -16.60 -28.20 -24.48
C ALA A 630 -16.62 -28.40 -22.94
N VAL A 631 -15.48 -28.75 -22.34
CA VAL A 631 -15.33 -28.99 -20.88
C VAL A 631 -14.67 -27.81 -20.14
N GLN A 632 -14.49 -26.66 -20.80
CA GLN A 632 -13.83 -25.48 -20.21
C GLN A 632 -14.47 -25.06 -18.88
N GLN A 633 -15.80 -24.94 -18.84
CA GLN A 633 -16.52 -24.44 -17.68
C GLN A 633 -16.36 -25.35 -16.45
N THR A 634 -16.44 -26.68 -16.65
CA THR A 634 -16.28 -27.66 -15.58
C THR A 634 -14.82 -27.76 -15.12
N GLY A 635 -13.86 -27.64 -16.04
CA GLY A 635 -12.43 -27.56 -15.72
C GLY A 635 -12.05 -26.30 -14.90
N GLU A 636 -12.59 -25.14 -15.25
CA GLU A 636 -12.36 -23.89 -14.50
C GLU A 636 -12.96 -23.94 -13.08
N ALA A 637 -14.10 -24.60 -12.91
CA ALA A 637 -14.71 -24.82 -11.60
C ALA A 637 -13.81 -25.68 -10.69
N VAL A 638 -13.23 -26.75 -11.23
CA VAL A 638 -12.24 -27.58 -10.52
C VAL A 638 -11.01 -26.76 -10.12
N VAL A 639 -10.43 -25.99 -11.05
CA VAL A 639 -9.26 -25.14 -10.76
C VAL A 639 -9.55 -24.11 -9.67
N THR A 640 -10.74 -23.51 -9.68
CA THR A 640 -11.18 -22.54 -8.67
C THR A 640 -11.28 -23.18 -7.29
N ALA A 641 -11.89 -24.37 -7.20
CA ALA A 641 -12.00 -25.11 -5.95
C ALA A 641 -10.61 -25.52 -5.42
N ILE A 642 -9.68 -25.93 -6.28
CA ILE A 642 -8.30 -26.24 -5.88
C ILE A 642 -7.58 -24.99 -5.33
N ARG A 643 -7.76 -23.82 -5.95
CA ARG A 643 -7.16 -22.57 -5.46
C ARG A 643 -7.68 -22.19 -4.08
N GLN A 644 -8.98 -22.36 -3.83
CA GLN A 644 -9.59 -22.15 -2.52
C GLN A 644 -9.06 -23.13 -1.47
N LEU A 645 -8.71 -24.34 -1.87
CA LEU A 645 -8.12 -25.36 -0.99
C LEU A 645 -6.65 -25.06 -0.65
N LEU A 646 -5.93 -24.39 -1.56
CA LEU A 646 -4.52 -24.03 -1.39
C LEU A 646 -4.31 -22.70 -0.65
N SER A 647 -5.35 -21.85 -0.59
CA SER A 647 -5.38 -20.59 0.18
C SER A 647 -5.75 -20.82 1.64
#